data_AF-A0A1F6VED4-F1
#
_entry.id   AF-A0A1F6VED4-F1
#
_cell.length_a   1.000
_cell.length_b   1.000
_cell.length_c   1.000
_cell.angle_alpha   90.00
_cell.angle_beta   90.00
_cell.angle_gamma   90.00
#
_symmetry.space_group_name_H-M   'P 1'
#
loop_
_entity.id
_entity.type
_entity.pdbx_description
1 polymer ?
#
loop_
_entity_poly.entity_id
_entity_poly.type
_entity_poly.pdbx_seq_one_letter_code
_entity_poly.pdbx_strand_id
1 'polypeptide(L)'
;MSNILNLKGVKLFAIIVLALAVLATFGMVAVQSASADAAALATCPTLSQGSSAQSCVMNLQGALNSFGATLVVDGAFGPMTKAAVVSFQSARNLVPDGVVGPLTKAALMGATGGVFPAGCTSAAGFSTTTGAPCTSSSLPAGCTSTVGYSPTTGTKCDGSQGGGGGGGDTGLQGGAGSANYSLMSDYSSETVGEGAEDVKVAGIEVEANGSDLELTAVRLVFTQGTAGSDFEDYAAEVSVWLDGEELGRVDADEFTDGNNYTSTITLDSGVIEEDATGELVVAISGIGNLDTNDAGDTWTVDFRSVRFLDALGDSTSEDPSTATKTFSFENFATSSDSRLDMRLTTGDAADAINKAHLINSHATDETEMKNVVLLEFTMEAEGDSDLEIRDFGVDIVVATEDHVDDLIAGGTAPEVFLEIEGENYGTAGYNEDADDTDVGVDEEVAFADVDYTIDAGDTVTVRIVANLTAADVHAAGSTIYAQVTETQSNDTALFDIRDESNTQLADADMVGTPTGEASTLRGSGFNLVFVSESATESHSGNVANASDHDEGTFTLVFTVEAWDDNATSIFIDNTAPTETGGATESDVNVTGTDTYVTSSIERTGGDTAVESGDDFEVLAGDTVEFTITYVTAAGADGLFDVSLGSLLYALATGDGDLTVADAQIDLLDFKTTPPLNLNYDVD
;
A
#
# COMPACT_ATOMS: atom_id res chain seq x y z
N MET A 1 82.82 22.53 -78.47
CA MET A 1 83.07 22.59 -77.02
C MET A 1 81.92 23.38 -76.42
N SER A 2 81.10 22.92 -75.50
CA SER A 2 81.08 21.71 -74.69
C SER A 2 79.68 21.63 -74.04
N ASN A 3 79.22 20.40 -73.81
CA ASN A 3 78.29 19.95 -72.75
C ASN A 3 76.88 20.56 -72.78
N ILE A 4 75.82 19.86 -73.20
CA ILE A 4 75.21 18.63 -72.62
C ILE A 4 75.11 18.71 -71.09
N LEU A 5 73.89 18.41 -70.59
CA LEU A 5 73.41 18.44 -69.20
C LEU A 5 73.09 19.88 -68.72
N ASN A 6 71.87 20.24 -68.31
CA ASN A 6 70.93 19.45 -67.54
C ASN A 6 69.50 20.03 -67.67
N LEU A 7 68.89 19.92 -68.84
CA LEU A 7 67.49 20.29 -69.11
C LEU A 7 66.46 19.28 -68.54
N LYS A 8 66.87 18.47 -67.56
CA LYS A 8 66.00 17.49 -66.87
C LYS A 8 65.67 17.85 -65.42
N GLY A 9 66.37 18.83 -64.81
CA GLY A 9 66.13 19.23 -63.42
C GLY A 9 65.05 20.30 -63.24
N VAL A 10 64.97 21.30 -64.13
CA VAL A 10 64.07 22.46 -63.93
C VAL A 10 62.68 22.24 -64.54
N LYS A 11 62.57 21.49 -65.64
CA LYS A 11 61.26 21.10 -66.20
C LYS A 11 60.53 20.10 -65.31
N LEU A 12 61.24 19.27 -64.55
CA LEU A 12 60.62 18.35 -63.61
C LEU A 12 60.07 19.10 -62.38
N PHE A 13 60.76 20.14 -61.89
CA PHE A 13 60.25 20.98 -60.81
C PHE A 13 59.07 21.86 -61.23
N ALA A 14 59.08 22.42 -62.45
CA ALA A 14 57.95 23.19 -62.97
C ALA A 14 56.73 22.33 -63.34
N ILE A 15 56.92 21.08 -63.81
CA ILE A 15 55.82 20.15 -64.09
C ILE A 15 55.26 19.54 -62.80
N ILE A 16 56.09 19.32 -61.77
CA ILE A 16 55.58 18.86 -60.46
C ILE A 16 54.78 19.96 -59.76
N VAL A 17 55.18 21.24 -59.87
CA VAL A 17 54.41 22.36 -59.30
C VAL A 17 53.12 22.63 -60.09
N LEU A 18 53.09 22.40 -61.42
CA LEU A 18 51.86 22.52 -62.21
C LEU A 18 50.93 21.30 -62.06
N ALA A 19 51.47 20.10 -61.86
CA ALA A 19 50.68 18.89 -61.57
C ALA A 19 50.08 18.90 -60.16
N LEU A 20 50.76 19.51 -59.17
CA LEU A 20 50.19 19.75 -57.83
C LEU A 20 49.13 20.86 -57.82
N ALA A 21 49.22 21.86 -58.70
CA ALA A 21 48.19 22.88 -58.83
C ALA A 21 46.91 22.38 -59.54
N VAL A 22 47.01 21.38 -60.44
CA VAL A 22 45.84 20.79 -61.10
C VAL A 22 45.25 19.61 -60.32
N LEU A 23 46.04 18.88 -59.50
CA LEU A 23 45.48 17.89 -58.56
C LEU A 23 44.76 18.54 -57.37
N ALA A 24 45.11 19.77 -56.98
CA ALA A 24 44.38 20.49 -55.94
C ALA A 24 43.01 21.05 -56.42
N THR A 25 42.81 21.24 -57.73
CA THR A 25 41.53 21.76 -58.25
C THR A 25 40.61 20.68 -58.85
N PHE A 26 41.10 19.49 -59.18
CA PHE A 26 40.21 18.36 -59.51
C PHE A 26 39.85 17.50 -58.28
N GLY A 27 40.67 17.50 -57.23
CA GLY A 27 40.32 16.88 -55.96
C GLY A 27 39.16 17.57 -55.23
N MET A 28 39.02 18.89 -55.39
CA MET A 28 37.90 19.62 -54.76
C MET A 28 36.59 19.60 -55.56
N VAL A 29 36.62 19.39 -56.88
CA VAL A 29 35.37 19.30 -57.65
C VAL A 29 34.67 17.96 -57.43
N ALA A 30 35.39 16.83 -57.39
CA ALA A 30 34.78 15.53 -57.12
C ALA A 30 34.28 15.39 -55.66
N VAL A 31 35.00 16.00 -54.69
CA VAL A 31 34.61 15.96 -53.27
C VAL A 31 33.43 16.88 -52.97
N GLN A 32 33.28 18.01 -53.68
CA GLN A 32 32.09 18.87 -53.50
C GLN A 32 30.82 18.24 -54.09
N SER A 33 30.88 17.57 -55.25
CA SER A 33 29.69 16.90 -55.81
C SER A 33 29.22 15.70 -54.98
N ALA A 34 30.12 14.91 -54.39
CA ALA A 34 29.74 13.76 -53.57
C ALA A 34 28.97 14.16 -52.29
N SER A 35 29.34 15.29 -51.67
CA SER A 35 28.65 15.81 -50.48
C SER A 35 27.24 16.34 -50.78
N ALA A 36 27.03 16.88 -52.00
CA ALA A 36 25.72 17.36 -52.44
C ALA A 36 24.77 16.21 -52.80
N ASP A 37 25.28 15.17 -53.48
CA ASP A 37 24.49 13.99 -53.86
C ASP A 37 24.08 13.16 -52.63
N ALA A 38 24.93 13.07 -51.60
CA ALA A 38 24.61 12.38 -50.34
C ALA A 38 23.59 13.16 -49.49
N ALA A 39 23.73 14.50 -49.39
CA ALA A 39 22.77 15.33 -48.65
C ALA A 39 21.37 15.35 -49.31
N ALA A 40 21.30 15.28 -50.64
CA ALA A 40 20.05 15.16 -51.37
C ALA A 40 19.33 13.81 -51.17
N LEU A 41 20.00 12.81 -50.57
CA LEU A 41 19.42 11.51 -50.24
C LEU A 41 18.58 11.54 -48.96
N ALA A 42 18.77 12.53 -48.09
CA ALA A 42 18.04 12.68 -46.82
C ALA A 42 16.53 12.87 -47.01
N THR A 43 16.14 13.59 -48.07
CA THR A 43 14.73 13.88 -48.39
C THR A 43 14.11 12.85 -49.35
N CYS A 44 14.85 11.82 -49.75
CA CYS A 44 14.36 10.78 -50.63
C CYS A 44 13.57 9.71 -49.85
N PRO A 45 12.53 9.09 -50.43
CA PRO A 45 11.85 7.95 -49.82
C PRO A 45 12.80 6.75 -49.73
N THR A 46 12.40 5.70 -48.99
CA THR A 46 13.17 4.44 -48.95
C THR A 46 13.32 3.86 -50.36
N LEU A 47 14.55 3.57 -50.77
CA LEU A 47 14.83 3.08 -52.12
C LEU A 47 15.12 1.58 -52.08
N SER A 48 14.52 0.85 -53.01
CA SER A 48 14.71 -0.58 -53.19
C SER A 48 14.60 -0.95 -54.68
N GLN A 49 14.95 -2.19 -55.02
CA GLN A 49 14.89 -2.67 -56.39
C GLN A 49 13.47 -2.52 -56.97
N GLY A 50 13.34 -1.76 -58.07
CA GLY A 50 12.05 -1.40 -58.67
C GLY A 50 11.50 -0.02 -58.29
N SER A 51 12.22 0.76 -57.46
CA SER A 51 11.85 2.16 -57.14
C SER A 51 11.73 3.04 -58.39
N SER A 52 10.61 3.79 -58.47
CA SER A 52 10.31 4.73 -59.56
C SER A 52 10.90 6.14 -59.33
N ALA A 53 11.53 6.39 -58.19
CA ALA A 53 12.13 7.68 -57.81
C ALA A 53 13.52 7.88 -58.47
N GLN A 54 13.52 8.08 -59.80
CA GLN A 54 14.72 8.07 -60.64
C GLN A 54 15.81 9.05 -60.18
N SER A 55 15.46 10.27 -59.77
CA SER A 55 16.43 11.27 -59.27
C SER A 55 17.12 10.84 -57.97
N CYS A 56 16.38 10.23 -57.05
CA CYS A 56 16.92 9.71 -55.80
C CYS A 56 17.84 8.50 -56.01
N VAL A 57 17.52 7.66 -56.99
CA VAL A 57 18.38 6.52 -57.36
C VAL A 57 19.67 7.00 -58.04
N MET A 58 19.63 8.07 -58.84
CA MET A 58 20.85 8.67 -59.41
C MET A 58 21.79 9.18 -58.31
N ASN A 59 21.25 9.89 -57.32
CA ASN A 59 22.02 10.39 -56.17
C ASN A 59 22.63 9.24 -55.35
N LEU A 60 21.87 8.16 -55.14
CA LEU A 60 22.36 6.94 -54.48
C LEU A 60 23.52 6.30 -55.25
N GLN A 61 23.37 6.10 -56.56
CA GLN A 61 24.39 5.49 -57.41
C GLN A 61 25.67 6.35 -57.41
N GLY A 62 25.54 7.67 -57.43
CA GLY A 62 26.66 8.61 -57.27
C GLY A 62 27.36 8.50 -55.91
N ALA A 63 26.59 8.46 -54.83
CA ALA A 63 27.12 8.28 -53.47
C ALA A 63 27.86 6.94 -53.31
N LEU A 64 27.28 5.82 -53.78
CA LEU A 64 27.91 4.49 -53.70
C LEU A 64 29.20 4.42 -54.53
N ASN A 65 29.24 5.05 -55.70
CA ASN A 65 30.47 5.13 -56.50
C ASN A 65 31.57 5.91 -55.77
N SER A 66 31.21 6.92 -54.98
CA SER A 66 32.14 7.66 -54.12
C SER A 66 32.73 6.80 -52.99
N PHE A 67 32.03 5.72 -52.61
CA PHE A 67 32.51 4.69 -51.68
C PHE A 67 33.13 3.46 -52.38
N GLY A 68 33.46 3.58 -53.67
CA GLY A 68 34.24 2.57 -54.42
C GLY A 68 33.42 1.60 -55.26
N ALA A 69 32.11 1.79 -55.38
CA ALA A 69 31.31 1.03 -56.35
C ALA A 69 31.61 1.49 -57.80
N THR A 70 31.34 0.64 -58.78
CA THR A 70 31.50 0.93 -60.22
C THR A 70 30.17 0.81 -60.97
N LEU A 71 29.18 1.57 -60.52
CA LEU A 71 27.82 1.61 -61.08
C LEU A 71 27.69 2.67 -62.17
N VAL A 72 26.81 2.41 -63.14
CA VAL A 72 26.32 3.44 -64.07
C VAL A 72 25.24 4.25 -63.35
N VAL A 73 25.34 5.58 -63.39
CA VAL A 73 24.34 6.48 -62.79
C VAL A 73 23.21 6.73 -63.79
N ASP A 74 22.28 5.77 -63.88
CA ASP A 74 21.14 5.77 -64.81
C ASP A 74 19.79 6.03 -64.12
N GLY A 75 19.77 6.07 -62.79
CA GLY A 75 18.57 6.25 -61.98
C GLY A 75 17.66 5.04 -61.91
N ALA A 76 18.12 3.87 -62.37
CA ALA A 76 17.40 2.61 -62.27
C ALA A 76 17.97 1.77 -61.12
N PHE A 77 17.15 1.46 -60.11
CA PHE A 77 17.58 0.63 -58.99
C PHE A 77 17.52 -0.84 -59.42
N GLY A 78 18.53 -1.26 -60.19
CA GLY A 78 18.67 -2.63 -60.69
C GLY A 78 19.46 -3.55 -59.76
N PRO A 79 19.65 -4.83 -60.14
CA PRO A 79 20.38 -5.82 -59.34
C PRO A 79 21.81 -5.38 -58.96
N MET A 80 22.48 -4.65 -59.85
CA MET A 80 23.83 -4.14 -59.60
C MET A 80 23.84 -3.04 -58.53
N THR A 81 22.86 -2.13 -58.54
CA THR A 81 22.70 -1.12 -57.48
C THR A 81 22.35 -1.77 -56.15
N LYS A 82 21.46 -2.78 -56.14
CA LYS A 82 21.16 -3.55 -54.93
C LYS A 82 22.41 -4.22 -54.34
N ALA A 83 23.21 -4.89 -55.18
CA ALA A 83 24.44 -5.54 -54.72
C ALA A 83 25.45 -4.54 -54.11
N ALA A 84 25.57 -3.35 -54.70
CA ALA A 84 26.43 -2.30 -54.15
C ALA A 84 25.91 -1.75 -52.81
N VAL A 85 24.58 -1.61 -52.65
CA VAL A 85 23.96 -1.22 -51.38
C VAL A 85 24.23 -2.25 -50.29
N VAL A 86 23.99 -3.54 -50.58
CA VAL A 86 24.28 -4.66 -49.66
C VAL A 86 25.75 -4.63 -49.23
N SER A 87 26.66 -4.48 -50.19
CA SER A 87 28.10 -4.43 -49.90
C SER A 87 28.47 -3.23 -49.02
N PHE A 88 27.86 -2.06 -49.27
CA PHE A 88 28.08 -0.86 -48.46
C PHE A 88 27.53 -1.03 -47.04
N GLN A 89 26.32 -1.59 -46.91
CA GLN A 89 25.68 -1.89 -45.62
C GLN A 89 26.56 -2.84 -44.79
N SER A 90 27.00 -3.96 -45.38
CA SER A 90 27.91 -4.90 -44.72
C SER A 90 29.21 -4.21 -44.26
N ALA A 91 29.80 -3.35 -45.10
CA ALA A 91 31.02 -2.64 -44.77
C ALA A 91 30.86 -1.60 -43.65
N ARG A 92 29.61 -1.22 -43.32
CA ARG A 92 29.26 -0.26 -42.26
C ARG A 92 28.52 -0.92 -41.10
N ASN A 93 28.57 -2.25 -40.99
CA ASN A 93 27.89 -3.04 -39.96
C ASN A 93 26.37 -2.82 -39.89
N LEU A 94 25.74 -2.52 -41.02
CA LEU A 94 24.29 -2.44 -41.15
C LEU A 94 23.72 -3.77 -41.65
N VAL A 95 22.43 -4.01 -41.40
CA VAL A 95 21.71 -5.18 -41.95
C VAL A 95 21.78 -5.13 -43.49
N PRO A 96 22.38 -6.13 -44.16
CA PRO A 96 22.68 -6.06 -45.59
C PRO A 96 21.49 -6.56 -46.44
N ASP A 97 20.35 -5.90 -46.29
CA ASP A 97 19.08 -6.23 -46.95
C ASP A 97 18.95 -5.67 -48.38
N GLY A 98 19.85 -4.78 -48.78
CA GLY A 98 19.84 -4.13 -50.09
C GLY A 98 18.76 -3.05 -50.24
N VAL A 99 18.19 -2.61 -49.12
CA VAL A 99 17.20 -1.53 -49.03
C VAL A 99 17.85 -0.28 -48.45
N VAL A 100 17.70 0.84 -49.14
CA VAL A 100 18.28 2.12 -48.70
C VAL A 100 17.26 2.86 -47.84
N GLY A 101 17.17 2.41 -46.60
CA GLY A 101 16.43 3.06 -45.53
C GLY A 101 17.23 4.17 -44.83
N PRO A 102 16.66 4.80 -43.78
CA PRO A 102 17.28 5.92 -43.06
C PRO A 102 18.70 5.64 -42.55
N LEU A 103 18.94 4.44 -42.01
CA LEU A 103 20.26 3.98 -41.55
C LEU A 103 21.33 3.98 -42.65
N THR A 104 21.00 3.39 -43.81
CA THR A 104 21.91 3.32 -44.95
C THR A 104 22.22 4.72 -45.50
N LYS A 105 21.23 5.63 -45.48
CA LYS A 105 21.39 7.03 -45.91
C LYS A 105 22.29 7.82 -44.95
N ALA A 106 22.09 7.70 -43.65
CA ALA A 106 22.94 8.33 -42.64
C ALA A 106 24.42 7.92 -42.79
N ALA A 107 24.67 6.63 -42.99
CA ALA A 107 26.01 6.11 -43.21
C ALA A 107 26.67 6.62 -44.51
N LEU A 108 25.87 6.85 -45.57
CA LEU A 108 26.32 7.46 -46.84
C LEU A 108 26.66 8.95 -46.70
N MET A 109 26.03 9.67 -45.77
CA MET A 109 26.23 11.11 -45.55
C MET A 109 27.43 11.47 -44.67
N GLY A 110 28.07 10.50 -44.00
CA GLY A 110 29.38 10.69 -43.36
C GLY A 110 29.41 11.62 -42.13
N ALA A 111 28.34 11.68 -41.34
CA ALA A 111 28.31 12.50 -40.13
C ALA A 111 29.17 11.90 -39.00
N THR A 112 30.30 12.54 -38.70
CA THR A 112 31.08 12.38 -37.46
C THR A 112 31.00 13.66 -36.63
N GLY A 113 30.52 13.58 -35.38
CA GLY A 113 30.89 14.54 -34.33
C GLY A 113 29.82 15.48 -33.77
N GLY A 114 28.65 14.97 -33.36
CA GLY A 114 27.75 15.62 -32.41
C GLY A 114 27.19 14.56 -31.45
N VAL A 115 27.10 14.85 -30.14
CA VAL A 115 26.49 13.91 -29.19
C VAL A 115 24.98 13.92 -29.45
N PHE A 116 24.47 12.84 -30.01
CA PHE A 116 23.05 12.59 -30.23
C PHE A 116 22.61 11.38 -29.38
N PRO A 117 21.31 11.27 -29.03
CA PRO A 117 20.78 10.08 -28.35
C PRO A 117 21.11 8.78 -29.10
N ALA A 118 21.21 7.66 -28.38
CA ALA A 118 21.53 6.37 -28.96
C ALA A 118 20.55 6.00 -30.10
N GLY A 119 21.09 5.71 -31.28
CA GLY A 119 20.30 5.44 -32.48
C GLY A 119 19.99 6.65 -33.37
N CYS A 120 20.40 7.86 -33.00
CA CYS A 120 20.31 9.06 -33.84
C CYS A 120 21.68 9.49 -34.40
N THR A 121 21.73 9.85 -35.68
CA THR A 121 22.96 10.34 -36.35
C THR A 121 22.84 11.79 -36.85
N SER A 122 21.68 12.43 -36.64
CA SER A 122 21.39 13.83 -36.96
C SER A 122 20.21 14.35 -36.12
N ALA A 123 20.13 15.67 -35.89
CA ALA A 123 19.03 16.34 -35.15
C ALA A 123 17.67 16.41 -35.90
N ALA A 124 17.50 15.54 -36.90
CA ALA A 124 16.29 15.40 -37.69
C ALA A 124 16.15 13.93 -38.10
N GLY A 125 14.94 13.37 -37.96
CA GLY A 125 14.65 11.94 -38.18
C GLY A 125 14.03 11.29 -36.95
N PHE A 126 14.02 9.96 -36.89
CA PHE A 126 13.62 9.18 -35.71
C PHE A 126 14.76 8.18 -35.37
N SER A 127 14.98 7.91 -34.08
CA SER A 127 16.01 7.01 -33.57
C SER A 127 15.77 5.63 -34.13
N THR A 128 16.83 5.02 -34.66
CA THR A 128 16.75 3.72 -35.31
C THR A 128 16.80 2.55 -34.33
N THR A 129 16.92 2.85 -33.04
CA THR A 129 16.92 1.88 -31.95
C THR A 129 15.63 1.95 -31.15
N THR A 130 15.04 3.15 -30.99
CA THR A 130 13.85 3.35 -30.15
C THR A 130 12.62 3.89 -30.88
N GLY A 131 12.73 4.30 -32.15
CA GLY A 131 11.61 4.80 -32.95
C GLY A 131 11.16 6.24 -32.64
N ALA A 132 11.75 6.91 -31.64
CA ALA A 132 11.39 8.28 -31.20
C ALA A 132 12.02 9.38 -32.07
N PRO A 133 11.39 10.57 -32.24
CA PRO A 133 11.91 11.64 -33.10
C PRO A 133 13.25 12.19 -32.57
N CYS A 134 14.27 12.29 -33.44
CA CYS A 134 15.59 12.86 -33.16
C CYS A 134 15.57 14.41 -33.05
N THR A 135 14.42 15.01 -32.78
CA THR A 135 14.27 16.45 -32.52
C THR A 135 14.64 16.74 -31.07
N SER A 136 15.25 17.89 -30.81
CA SER A 136 15.67 18.32 -29.47
C SER A 136 14.50 18.75 -28.57
N SER A 137 13.47 17.91 -28.47
CA SER A 137 12.46 17.95 -27.42
C SER A 137 12.62 16.65 -26.64
N SER A 138 13.41 16.74 -25.57
CA SER A 138 13.73 15.64 -24.67
C SER A 138 12.50 15.24 -23.88
N LEU A 139 11.57 14.53 -24.49
CA LEU A 139 10.69 13.66 -23.71
C LEU A 139 11.55 12.47 -23.27
N PRO A 140 11.65 12.15 -21.97
CA PRO A 140 12.31 10.94 -21.50
C PRO A 140 11.72 9.66 -22.13
N ALA A 141 12.52 8.59 -22.12
CA ALA A 141 12.15 7.34 -22.76
C ALA A 141 10.88 6.75 -22.12
N GLY A 142 9.79 6.64 -22.87
CA GLY A 142 8.47 6.16 -22.41
C GLY A 142 7.35 7.19 -22.59
N CYS A 143 7.69 8.47 -22.72
CA CYS A 143 6.72 9.55 -22.86
C CYS A 143 6.24 9.76 -24.31
N THR A 144 4.94 9.95 -24.49
CA THR A 144 4.30 10.29 -25.79
C THR A 144 3.85 11.75 -25.88
N SER A 145 3.85 12.48 -24.75
CA SER A 145 3.52 13.92 -24.63
C SER A 145 4.43 14.58 -23.58
N THR A 146 4.44 15.92 -23.45
CA THR A 146 5.13 16.64 -22.34
C THR A 146 4.37 16.61 -21.01
N VAL A 147 3.16 16.07 -20.99
CA VAL A 147 2.31 15.94 -19.80
C VAL A 147 2.45 14.51 -19.26
N GLY A 148 2.55 14.37 -17.94
CA GLY A 148 2.72 13.09 -17.25
C GLY A 148 4.18 12.67 -17.04
N TYR A 149 4.36 11.44 -16.57
CA TYR A 149 5.66 10.82 -16.28
C TYR A 149 5.90 9.64 -17.21
N SER A 150 7.17 9.31 -17.46
CA SER A 150 7.51 8.16 -18.29
C SER A 150 7.05 6.86 -17.62
N PRO A 151 6.21 6.02 -18.27
CA PRO A 151 5.85 4.70 -17.75
C PRO A 151 7.06 3.74 -17.73
N THR A 152 8.13 4.05 -18.45
CA THR A 152 9.32 3.18 -18.57
C THR A 152 10.48 3.62 -17.68
N THR A 153 10.59 4.92 -17.36
CA THR A 153 11.73 5.47 -16.61
C THR A 153 11.35 6.34 -15.42
N GLY A 154 10.06 6.61 -15.17
CA GLY A 154 9.58 7.44 -14.07
C GLY A 154 9.87 8.95 -14.18
N THR A 155 10.71 9.36 -15.12
CA THR A 155 11.11 10.75 -15.31
C THR A 155 10.02 11.60 -15.96
N LYS A 156 9.88 12.87 -15.52
CA LYS A 156 8.84 13.81 -15.98
C LYS A 156 8.96 14.06 -17.47
N CYS A 157 7.82 13.98 -18.15
CA CYS A 157 7.85 13.97 -19.60
C CYS A 157 8.30 15.29 -20.24
N ASP A 158 8.35 16.38 -19.48
CA ASP A 158 8.83 17.69 -19.95
C ASP A 158 10.36 17.81 -20.14
N GLY A 159 11.12 16.79 -19.74
CA GLY A 159 12.57 16.74 -19.95
C GLY A 159 13.41 17.39 -18.86
N SER A 160 12.84 17.69 -17.71
CA SER A 160 13.60 18.00 -16.49
C SER A 160 14.35 16.74 -16.01
N GLN A 161 15.68 16.71 -16.15
CA GLN A 161 16.51 15.71 -15.47
C GLN A 161 16.79 16.20 -14.05
N GLY A 162 16.28 15.48 -13.05
CA GLY A 162 16.74 15.54 -11.66
C GLY A 162 18.25 15.36 -11.63
N GLY A 163 18.94 16.35 -11.07
CA GLY A 163 20.38 16.49 -11.23
C GLY A 163 20.95 17.67 -10.46
N GLY A 164 20.82 17.62 -9.13
CA GLY A 164 21.76 18.17 -8.17
C GLY A 164 21.97 19.69 -8.16
N GLY A 165 21.29 20.34 -7.21
CA GLY A 165 21.74 21.63 -6.66
C GLY A 165 20.90 22.83 -7.06
N GLY A 166 19.83 23.08 -6.31
CA GLY A 166 19.09 24.34 -6.29
C GLY A 166 17.60 24.11 -6.45
N GLY A 167 16.86 24.27 -5.34
CA GLY A 167 15.41 24.06 -5.22
C GLY A 167 14.64 24.51 -6.45
N GLY A 168 14.12 23.53 -7.18
CA GLY A 168 12.94 23.69 -8.01
C GLY A 168 11.76 23.52 -7.07
N ASP A 169 10.91 24.51 -7.02
CA ASP A 169 9.68 24.52 -6.23
C ASP A 169 8.76 23.39 -6.73
N THR A 170 8.93 22.18 -6.19
CA THR A 170 8.02 21.03 -6.34
C THR A 170 6.67 21.34 -5.68
N GLY A 171 6.59 22.38 -4.85
CA GLY A 171 5.49 22.62 -3.93
C GLY A 171 5.51 21.67 -2.73
N LEU A 172 6.46 20.73 -2.70
CA LEU A 172 6.69 19.74 -1.66
C LEU A 172 7.77 20.28 -0.70
N GLN A 173 7.59 20.04 0.59
CA GLN A 173 8.46 20.41 1.68
C GLN A 173 9.29 19.22 2.16
N GLY A 174 10.42 19.49 2.81
CA GLY A 174 11.31 18.48 3.36
C GLY A 174 12.52 18.11 2.48
N GLY A 175 13.13 16.97 2.78
CA GLY A 175 14.39 16.48 2.25
C GLY A 175 14.25 15.27 1.31
N ALA A 176 15.09 14.24 1.51
CA ALA A 176 15.00 12.99 0.76
C ALA A 176 13.90 12.13 1.39
N GLY A 177 12.89 11.76 0.61
CA GLY A 177 11.69 11.09 1.11
C GLY A 177 11.78 9.56 1.07
N SER A 178 11.17 8.90 2.06
CA SER A 178 10.89 7.45 2.07
C SER A 178 9.50 7.17 2.61
N ALA A 179 8.94 5.99 2.33
CA ALA A 179 7.61 5.62 2.83
C ALA A 179 7.63 4.32 3.64
N ASN A 180 6.81 4.28 4.70
CA ASN A 180 6.44 3.05 5.39
C ASN A 180 5.03 2.64 4.98
N TYR A 181 4.76 1.33 5.01
CA TYR A 181 3.48 0.76 4.56
C TYR A 181 2.93 -0.20 5.61
N SER A 182 1.67 -0.02 5.99
CA SER A 182 0.88 -0.96 6.78
C SER A 182 -0.35 -1.38 5.98
N LEU A 183 -0.80 -2.63 6.16
CA LEU A 183 -2.00 -3.12 5.50
C LEU A 183 -3.21 -2.73 6.33
N MET A 184 -4.21 -2.11 5.72
CA MET A 184 -5.46 -1.79 6.41
C MET A 184 -6.26 -3.08 6.67
N SER A 185 -6.75 -3.25 7.90
CA SER A 185 -7.62 -4.38 8.27
C SER A 185 -9.00 -4.26 7.63
N ASP A 186 -9.47 -3.03 7.41
CA ASP A 186 -10.86 -2.68 7.11
C ASP A 186 -11.47 -3.39 5.89
N TYR A 187 -10.63 -3.75 4.92
CA TYR A 187 -11.07 -4.43 3.71
C TYR A 187 -10.68 -5.91 3.79
N SER A 188 -11.64 -6.79 4.04
CA SER A 188 -11.40 -8.24 4.11
C SER A 188 -12.60 -9.01 3.59
N SER A 189 -12.38 -9.83 2.56
CA SER A 189 -13.43 -10.62 1.91
C SER A 189 -14.54 -9.75 1.29
N GLU A 190 -14.13 -8.63 0.70
CA GLU A 190 -15.05 -7.69 0.05
C GLU A 190 -15.77 -8.34 -1.14
N THR A 191 -16.97 -7.86 -1.44
CA THR A 191 -17.78 -8.38 -2.55
C THR A 191 -18.08 -7.29 -3.55
N VAL A 192 -17.61 -7.48 -4.79
CA VAL A 192 -17.85 -6.59 -5.92
C VAL A 192 -18.92 -7.21 -6.80
N GLY A 193 -20.17 -6.78 -6.69
CA GLY A 193 -21.17 -7.39 -7.56
C GLY A 193 -21.46 -6.66 -8.87
N GLU A 194 -22.38 -7.26 -9.62
CA GLU A 194 -22.70 -6.91 -11.00
C GLU A 194 -23.07 -5.42 -11.15
N GLY A 195 -22.24 -4.68 -11.89
CA GLY A 195 -22.44 -3.25 -12.18
C GLY A 195 -22.22 -2.31 -11.00
N ALA A 196 -21.71 -2.80 -9.86
CA ALA A 196 -21.31 -1.94 -8.75
C ALA A 196 -20.15 -1.01 -9.17
N GLU A 197 -20.18 0.24 -8.68
CA GLU A 197 -19.15 1.24 -8.99
C GLU A 197 -18.26 1.48 -7.75
N ASP A 198 -16.95 1.46 -7.96
CA ASP A 198 -15.92 1.84 -6.97
C ASP A 198 -16.03 1.14 -5.59
N VAL A 199 -16.25 -0.17 -5.59
CA VAL A 199 -16.22 -0.99 -4.35
C VAL A 199 -14.79 -1.12 -3.86
N LYS A 200 -14.50 -0.61 -2.66
CA LYS A 200 -13.16 -0.66 -2.04
C LYS A 200 -12.84 -2.09 -1.61
N VAL A 201 -11.74 -2.65 -2.11
CA VAL A 201 -11.38 -4.08 -1.90
C VAL A 201 -10.08 -4.28 -1.11
N ALA A 202 -9.24 -3.26 -1.05
CA ALA A 202 -7.98 -3.29 -0.30
C ALA A 202 -7.47 -1.87 -0.06
N GLY A 203 -6.73 -1.70 1.03
CA GLY A 203 -6.08 -0.43 1.35
C GLY A 203 -4.78 -0.66 2.09
N ILE A 204 -3.84 0.25 1.89
CA ILE A 204 -2.61 0.36 2.69
C ILE A 204 -2.51 1.78 3.22
N GLU A 205 -2.00 1.94 4.42
CA GLU A 205 -1.59 3.25 4.91
C GLU A 205 -0.16 3.51 4.41
N VAL A 206 0.10 4.73 3.96
CA VAL A 206 1.38 5.19 3.45
C VAL A 206 1.85 6.35 4.31
N GLU A 207 2.88 6.13 5.12
CA GLU A 207 3.48 7.14 5.97
C GLU A 207 4.66 7.81 5.26
N ALA A 208 4.57 9.13 5.07
CA ALA A 208 5.63 9.93 4.45
C ALA A 208 6.72 10.29 5.46
N ASN A 209 7.98 9.93 5.17
CA ASN A 209 9.12 10.19 6.05
C ASN A 209 10.16 11.09 5.38
N GLY A 210 10.60 12.13 6.10
CA GLY A 210 11.72 13.00 5.71
C GLY A 210 11.46 13.92 4.51
N SER A 211 10.24 13.89 3.96
CA SER A 211 9.75 14.76 2.90
C SER A 211 8.25 14.57 2.70
N ASP A 212 7.57 15.61 2.21
CA ASP A 212 6.28 15.44 1.54
C ASP A 212 6.47 14.46 0.37
N LEU A 213 5.54 13.52 0.23
CA LEU A 213 5.56 12.51 -0.83
C LEU A 213 4.39 12.75 -1.78
N GLU A 214 4.70 13.05 -3.04
CA GLU A 214 3.71 13.08 -4.12
C GLU A 214 3.63 11.67 -4.74
N LEU A 215 2.54 10.94 -4.48
CA LEU A 215 2.27 9.66 -5.12
C LEU A 215 2.01 9.85 -6.60
N THR A 216 2.76 9.13 -7.44
CA THR A 216 2.75 9.28 -8.91
C THR A 216 2.29 8.04 -9.65
N ALA A 217 2.48 6.85 -9.07
CA ALA A 217 1.99 5.60 -9.65
C ALA A 217 1.88 4.48 -8.62
N VAL A 218 0.95 3.57 -8.84
CA VAL A 218 0.81 2.32 -8.06
C VAL A 218 0.76 1.16 -9.04
N ARG A 219 1.49 0.09 -8.75
CA ARG A 219 1.47 -1.16 -9.51
C ARG A 219 0.72 -2.21 -8.72
N LEU A 220 -0.40 -2.67 -9.27
CA LEU A 220 -1.26 -3.67 -8.67
C LEU A 220 -1.10 -5.00 -9.41
N VAL A 221 -1.21 -6.09 -8.66
CA VAL A 221 -1.25 -7.45 -9.19
C VAL A 221 -2.51 -8.13 -8.68
N PHE A 222 -3.36 -8.56 -9.61
CA PHE A 222 -4.50 -9.41 -9.29
C PHE A 222 -4.11 -10.88 -9.48
N THR A 223 -4.55 -11.75 -8.58
CA THR A 223 -4.33 -13.20 -8.71
C THR A 223 -5.67 -13.91 -8.58
N GLN A 224 -5.93 -14.83 -9.50
CA GLN A 224 -7.12 -15.67 -9.49
C GLN A 224 -7.11 -16.56 -8.24
N GLY A 225 -8.17 -16.48 -7.44
CA GLY A 225 -8.46 -17.42 -6.35
C GLY A 225 -9.17 -18.64 -6.90
N THR A 226 -10.51 -18.63 -6.86
CA THR A 226 -11.36 -19.64 -7.51
C THR A 226 -11.71 -19.32 -8.96
N ALA A 227 -11.47 -18.07 -9.38
CA ALA A 227 -11.79 -17.56 -10.71
C ALA A 227 -11.24 -18.41 -11.87
N GLY A 228 -12.12 -18.72 -12.82
CA GLY A 228 -11.81 -19.50 -14.02
C GLY A 228 -11.63 -18.66 -15.29
N SER A 229 -12.09 -17.41 -15.28
CA SER A 229 -12.13 -16.48 -16.42
C SER A 229 -11.12 -15.34 -16.26
N ASP A 230 -10.93 -14.53 -17.31
CA ASP A 230 -9.96 -13.41 -17.28
C ASP A 230 -10.52 -12.24 -16.43
N PHE A 231 -9.67 -11.35 -15.90
CA PHE A 231 -10.10 -10.34 -14.91
C PHE A 231 -11.16 -9.36 -15.47
N GLU A 232 -11.06 -9.03 -16.75
CA GLU A 232 -12.02 -8.17 -17.47
C GLU A 232 -13.41 -8.80 -17.68
N ASP A 233 -13.54 -10.11 -17.46
CA ASP A 233 -14.84 -10.78 -17.44
C ASP A 233 -15.58 -10.57 -16.10
N TYR A 234 -14.92 -9.98 -15.10
CA TYR A 234 -15.50 -9.69 -13.77
C TYR A 234 -15.53 -8.19 -13.46
N ALA A 235 -14.42 -7.49 -13.70
CA ALA A 235 -14.28 -6.05 -13.44
C ALA A 235 -14.39 -5.23 -14.72
N ALA A 236 -15.02 -4.07 -14.63
CA ALA A 236 -15.01 -3.05 -15.68
C ALA A 236 -13.80 -2.12 -15.53
N GLU A 237 -13.54 -1.64 -14.32
CA GLU A 237 -12.53 -0.63 -14.03
C GLU A 237 -11.89 -0.86 -12.65
N VAL A 238 -10.67 -0.39 -12.48
CA VAL A 238 -9.95 -0.32 -11.20
C VAL A 238 -9.57 1.12 -10.93
N SER A 239 -9.97 1.65 -9.78
CA SER A 239 -9.67 3.01 -9.31
C SER A 239 -8.79 2.99 -8.06
N VAL A 240 -7.99 4.02 -7.89
CA VAL A 240 -7.06 4.22 -6.77
C VAL A 240 -7.38 5.55 -6.12
N TRP A 241 -7.55 5.54 -4.80
CA TRP A 241 -7.98 6.66 -3.99
C TRP A 241 -6.95 6.94 -2.90
N LEU A 242 -6.77 8.21 -2.55
CA LEU A 242 -5.98 8.64 -1.39
C LEU A 242 -6.86 9.54 -0.52
N ASP A 243 -7.02 9.20 0.76
CA ASP A 243 -7.80 9.98 1.74
C ASP A 243 -9.23 10.31 1.25
N GLY A 244 -9.83 9.40 0.48
CA GLY A 244 -11.16 9.54 -0.10
C GLY A 244 -11.24 10.37 -1.39
N GLU A 245 -10.12 10.80 -1.98
CA GLU A 245 -10.06 11.45 -3.31
C GLU A 245 -9.49 10.50 -4.38
N GLU A 246 -10.17 10.39 -5.53
CA GLU A 246 -9.72 9.53 -6.65
C GLU A 246 -8.45 10.11 -7.27
N LEU A 247 -7.38 9.34 -7.25
CA LEU A 247 -6.09 9.70 -7.84
C LEU A 247 -5.88 9.11 -9.22
N GLY A 248 -6.52 8.01 -9.58
CA GLY A 248 -6.35 7.42 -10.90
C GLY A 248 -7.25 6.22 -11.14
N ARG A 249 -7.52 5.95 -12.42
CA ARG A 249 -8.42 4.90 -12.87
C ARG A 249 -7.89 4.26 -14.14
N VAL A 250 -8.11 2.96 -14.26
CA VAL A 250 -7.73 2.19 -15.44
C VAL A 250 -8.83 1.17 -15.78
N ASP A 251 -9.00 0.91 -17.07
CA ASP A 251 -9.88 -0.15 -17.55
C ASP A 251 -9.34 -1.52 -17.10
N ALA A 252 -10.24 -2.45 -16.76
CA ALA A 252 -9.85 -3.80 -16.33
C ALA A 252 -9.11 -4.60 -17.42
N ASP A 253 -9.27 -4.21 -18.69
CA ASP A 253 -8.60 -4.82 -19.85
C ASP A 253 -7.07 -4.56 -19.89
N GLU A 254 -6.55 -3.71 -18.99
CA GLU A 254 -5.12 -3.55 -18.76
C GLU A 254 -4.55 -4.65 -17.85
N PHE A 255 -5.38 -5.46 -17.20
CA PHE A 255 -4.98 -6.61 -16.38
C PHE A 255 -5.31 -7.91 -17.12
N THR A 256 -4.35 -8.45 -17.87
CA THR A 256 -4.58 -9.61 -18.76
C THR A 256 -3.70 -10.80 -18.38
N ASP A 257 -4.07 -12.00 -18.82
CA ASP A 257 -3.25 -13.20 -18.67
C ASP A 257 -1.81 -12.99 -19.21
N GLY A 258 -1.67 -12.20 -20.28
CA GLY A 258 -0.41 -11.87 -20.94
C GLY A 258 0.55 -11.03 -20.11
N ASN A 259 0.06 -10.30 -19.11
CA ASN A 259 0.88 -9.56 -18.14
C ASN A 259 0.78 -10.12 -16.71
N ASN A 260 0.19 -11.31 -16.53
CA ASN A 260 -0.16 -11.91 -15.23
C ASN A 260 -1.03 -10.96 -14.39
N TYR A 261 -2.05 -10.36 -15.00
CA TYR A 261 -2.99 -9.44 -14.37
C TYR A 261 -2.30 -8.34 -13.57
N THR A 262 -1.27 -7.74 -14.16
CA THR A 262 -0.43 -6.72 -13.54
C THR A 262 -0.47 -5.43 -14.35
N SER A 263 -0.89 -4.33 -13.73
CA SER A 263 -0.86 -3.00 -14.36
C SER A 263 -0.28 -1.95 -13.43
N THR A 264 0.32 -0.90 -14.03
CA THR A 264 0.81 0.28 -13.30
C THR A 264 -0.09 1.46 -13.61
N ILE A 265 -0.85 1.88 -12.61
CA ILE A 265 -1.78 3.00 -12.67
C ILE A 265 -0.99 4.27 -12.39
N THR A 266 -1.10 5.26 -13.27
CA THR A 266 -0.51 6.59 -13.05
C THR A 266 -1.52 7.43 -12.28
N LEU A 267 -1.04 8.18 -11.30
CA LEU A 267 -1.87 8.99 -10.41
C LEU A 267 -1.79 10.48 -10.81
N ASP A 268 -2.88 11.20 -10.59
CA ASP A 268 -3.05 12.63 -10.87
C ASP A 268 -2.42 13.55 -9.79
N SER A 269 -1.50 12.99 -8.99
CA SER A 269 -0.74 13.61 -7.89
C SER A 269 -1.50 13.78 -6.58
N GLY A 270 -1.42 12.76 -5.70
CA GLY A 270 -1.81 12.87 -4.29
C GLY A 270 -0.58 13.15 -3.42
N VAL A 271 -0.63 14.17 -2.56
CA VAL A 271 0.49 14.56 -1.69
C VAL A 271 0.18 14.13 -0.27
N ILE A 272 1.09 13.37 0.31
CA ILE A 272 1.11 13.06 1.73
C ILE A 272 2.16 14.00 2.34
N GLU A 273 1.74 14.84 3.29
CA GLU A 273 2.65 15.77 3.98
C GLU A 273 3.70 14.99 4.77
N GLU A 274 4.90 15.55 4.93
CA GLU A 274 5.95 14.99 5.78
C GLU A 274 5.39 14.63 7.17
N ASP A 275 5.69 13.42 7.64
CA ASP A 275 5.22 12.83 8.90
C ASP A 275 3.69 12.63 8.99
N ALA A 276 2.97 12.73 7.86
CA ALA A 276 1.57 12.33 7.77
C ALA A 276 1.42 10.93 7.18
N THR A 277 0.29 10.31 7.51
CA THR A 277 -0.14 9.03 6.95
C THR A 277 -1.33 9.26 6.03
N GLY A 278 -1.23 8.79 4.79
CA GLY A 278 -2.33 8.80 3.83
C GLY A 278 -2.88 7.39 3.60
N GLU A 279 -4.20 7.27 3.46
CA GLU A 279 -4.89 6.01 3.19
C GLU A 279 -5.00 5.77 1.68
N LEU A 280 -4.17 4.87 1.14
CA LEU A 280 -4.18 4.50 -0.27
C LEU A 280 -5.07 3.27 -0.49
N VAL A 281 -6.25 3.49 -1.07
CA VAL A 281 -7.29 2.48 -1.25
C VAL A 281 -7.45 2.12 -2.73
N VAL A 282 -7.64 0.84 -3.01
CA VAL A 282 -7.99 0.30 -4.33
C VAL A 282 -9.46 -0.07 -4.33
N ALA A 283 -10.17 0.42 -5.34
CA ALA A 283 -11.57 0.11 -5.58
C ALA A 283 -11.77 -0.52 -6.96
N ILE A 284 -12.79 -1.36 -7.09
CA ILE A 284 -13.13 -2.11 -8.31
C ILE A 284 -14.58 -1.83 -8.66
N SER A 285 -14.81 -1.55 -9.94
CA SER A 285 -16.16 -1.51 -10.51
C SER A 285 -16.46 -2.82 -11.22
N GLY A 286 -17.56 -3.49 -10.87
CA GLY A 286 -17.97 -4.75 -11.47
C GLY A 286 -18.56 -4.57 -12.87
N ILE A 287 -18.44 -5.57 -13.75
CA ILE A 287 -19.13 -5.53 -15.04
C ILE A 287 -20.65 -5.66 -14.83
N GLY A 288 -21.44 -5.00 -15.67
CA GLY A 288 -22.90 -5.05 -15.60
C GLY A 288 -23.55 -6.26 -16.29
N ASN A 289 -22.81 -7.34 -16.52
CA ASN A 289 -23.29 -8.56 -17.17
C ASN A 289 -22.55 -9.83 -16.70
N LEU A 290 -22.27 -9.92 -15.39
CA LEU A 290 -21.56 -11.05 -14.79
C LEU A 290 -22.31 -12.36 -15.10
N ASP A 291 -21.61 -13.42 -15.54
CA ASP A 291 -22.27 -14.71 -15.73
C ASP A 291 -22.49 -15.37 -14.35
N THR A 292 -23.63 -16.03 -14.20
CA THR A 292 -23.95 -16.87 -13.04
C THR A 292 -22.93 -17.98 -12.73
N ASN A 293 -22.04 -18.33 -13.67
CA ASN A 293 -20.94 -19.27 -13.41
C ASN A 293 -19.68 -18.61 -12.83
N ASP A 294 -19.59 -17.29 -12.95
CA ASP A 294 -18.49 -16.44 -12.50
C ASP A 294 -18.86 -15.73 -11.16
N ALA A 295 -20.10 -15.89 -10.69
CA ALA A 295 -20.53 -15.44 -9.35
C ALA A 295 -19.95 -16.35 -8.25
N GLY A 296 -19.51 -15.76 -7.14
CA GLY A 296 -18.79 -16.43 -6.06
C GLY A 296 -17.31 -16.62 -6.33
N ASP A 297 -16.79 -16.18 -7.50
CA ASP A 297 -15.39 -16.33 -7.81
C ASP A 297 -14.53 -15.30 -7.08
N THR A 298 -13.48 -15.80 -6.44
CA THR A 298 -12.56 -15.00 -5.63
C THR A 298 -11.33 -14.59 -6.42
N TRP A 299 -10.86 -13.38 -6.11
CA TRP A 299 -9.61 -12.79 -6.56
C TRP A 299 -8.85 -12.23 -5.37
N THR A 300 -7.54 -12.07 -5.52
CA THR A 300 -6.72 -11.36 -4.54
C THR A 300 -6.01 -10.18 -5.18
N VAL A 301 -5.80 -9.11 -4.43
CA VAL A 301 -5.03 -7.94 -4.85
C VAL A 301 -3.76 -7.78 -3.99
N ASP A 302 -2.66 -7.44 -4.67
CA ASP A 302 -1.33 -7.18 -4.11
C ASP A 302 -0.84 -5.80 -4.55
N PHE A 303 -0.42 -4.96 -3.60
CA PHE A 303 0.25 -3.69 -3.85
C PHE A 303 1.72 -3.97 -4.17
N ARG A 304 2.03 -4.26 -5.43
CA ARG A 304 3.38 -4.67 -5.84
C ARG A 304 4.40 -3.54 -5.89
N SER A 305 3.95 -2.30 -6.09
CA SER A 305 4.82 -1.14 -5.90
C SER A 305 4.05 0.15 -5.76
N VAL A 306 4.52 1.03 -4.88
CA VAL A 306 4.10 2.43 -4.82
C VAL A 306 5.28 3.29 -5.29
N ARG A 307 5.00 4.28 -6.14
CA ARG A 307 5.99 5.24 -6.64
C ARG A 307 5.60 6.65 -6.23
N PHE A 308 6.56 7.35 -5.64
CA PHE A 308 6.40 8.74 -5.21
C PHE A 308 7.56 9.62 -5.67
N LEU A 309 7.34 10.94 -5.59
CA LEU A 309 8.33 12.00 -5.77
C LEU A 309 8.54 12.70 -4.42
N ASP A 310 9.78 12.97 -4.06
CA ASP A 310 10.12 13.76 -2.86
C ASP A 310 10.36 15.26 -3.17
N ALA A 311 10.62 16.05 -2.13
CA ALA A 311 10.90 17.48 -2.23
C ALA A 311 12.22 17.80 -2.94
N LEU A 312 13.17 16.84 -3.02
CA LEU A 312 14.36 16.97 -3.85
C LEU A 312 14.09 16.71 -5.34
N GLY A 313 12.89 16.21 -5.67
CA GLY A 313 12.46 15.85 -7.01
C GLY A 313 12.99 14.50 -7.46
N ASP A 314 13.42 13.65 -6.53
CA ASP A 314 13.82 12.27 -6.79
C ASP A 314 12.58 11.37 -6.77
N SER A 315 12.49 10.47 -7.76
CA SER A 315 11.38 9.53 -7.87
C SER A 315 11.82 8.14 -7.41
N THR A 316 11.14 7.64 -6.38
CA THR A 316 11.42 6.36 -5.74
C THR A 316 10.25 5.41 -5.94
N SER A 317 10.54 4.13 -6.15
CA SER A 317 9.53 3.08 -6.38
C SER A 317 9.86 1.91 -5.45
N GLU A 318 8.98 1.67 -4.48
CA GLU A 318 9.19 0.70 -3.40
C GLU A 318 8.13 -0.39 -3.49
N ASP A 319 8.41 -1.53 -2.88
CA ASP A 319 7.48 -2.66 -2.74
C ASP A 319 6.99 -2.66 -1.28
N PRO A 320 5.69 -2.36 -1.03
CA PRO A 320 5.10 -2.37 0.31
C PRO A 320 5.29 -3.67 1.08
N SER A 321 5.44 -4.82 0.40
CA SER A 321 5.56 -6.14 1.02
C SER A 321 4.40 -6.54 1.96
N THR A 322 3.24 -5.90 1.80
CA THR A 322 2.01 -6.18 2.55
C THR A 322 1.39 -7.51 2.12
N ALA A 323 0.58 -8.13 2.99
CA ALA A 323 -0.17 -9.32 2.60
C ALA A 323 -1.24 -9.00 1.54
N THR A 324 -1.61 -10.00 0.75
CA THR A 324 -2.67 -9.87 -0.26
C THR A 324 -4.05 -9.87 0.38
N LYS A 325 -4.97 -9.09 -0.17
CA LYS A 325 -6.39 -9.09 0.25
C LYS A 325 -7.24 -9.88 -0.72
N THR A 326 -8.18 -10.67 -0.20
CA THR A 326 -9.13 -11.47 -0.99
C THR A 326 -10.46 -10.72 -1.08
N PHE A 327 -11.09 -10.80 -2.25
CA PHE A 327 -12.43 -10.31 -2.53
C PHE A 327 -13.13 -11.25 -3.53
N SER A 328 -14.46 -11.20 -3.63
CA SER A 328 -15.27 -12.01 -4.55
C SER A 328 -16.09 -11.14 -5.51
N PHE A 329 -16.55 -11.72 -6.61
CA PHE A 329 -17.57 -11.12 -7.47
C PHE A 329 -18.90 -11.83 -7.30
N GLU A 330 -19.99 -11.08 -7.18
CA GLU A 330 -21.33 -11.65 -7.03
C GLU A 330 -22.30 -11.19 -8.12
N ASN A 331 -23.18 -12.09 -8.55
CA ASN A 331 -24.22 -11.76 -9.50
C ASN A 331 -25.46 -11.28 -8.74
N PHE A 332 -25.62 -9.97 -8.61
CA PHE A 332 -26.82 -9.39 -8.02
C PHE A 332 -28.01 -9.63 -8.96
N ALA A 333 -28.89 -10.57 -8.60
CA ALA A 333 -30.15 -10.70 -9.30
C ALA A 333 -30.91 -9.38 -9.14
N THR A 334 -31.33 -8.80 -10.26
CA THR A 334 -32.05 -7.52 -10.31
C THR A 334 -33.34 -7.53 -9.45
N SER A 335 -33.22 -7.20 -8.18
CA SER A 335 -34.26 -6.55 -7.39
C SER A 335 -33.63 -5.34 -6.73
N SER A 336 -33.54 -4.26 -7.51
CA SER A 336 -33.47 -2.87 -7.04
C SER A 336 -32.86 -2.65 -5.65
N ASP A 337 -31.54 -2.47 -5.64
CA ASP A 337 -30.88 -1.41 -4.85
C ASP A 337 -31.07 -1.49 -3.34
N SER A 338 -31.08 -2.69 -2.75
CA SER A 338 -31.21 -2.88 -1.30
C SER A 338 -30.15 -3.87 -0.84
N ARG A 339 -29.10 -3.40 -0.19
CA ARG A 339 -27.98 -4.20 0.34
C ARG A 339 -27.78 -3.88 1.81
N LEU A 340 -27.45 -4.88 2.62
CA LEU A 340 -26.99 -4.65 4.00
C LEU A 340 -25.47 -4.80 4.04
N ASP A 341 -24.77 -3.77 4.50
CA ASP A 341 -23.32 -3.81 4.74
C ASP A 341 -23.02 -3.78 6.24
N MET A 342 -22.25 -4.75 6.74
CA MET A 342 -21.90 -4.90 8.15
C MET A 342 -20.40 -4.70 8.35
N ARG A 343 -20.01 -3.64 9.06
CA ARG A 343 -18.58 -3.31 9.29
C ARG A 343 -18.26 -3.23 10.77
N LEU A 344 -17.13 -3.81 11.18
CA LEU A 344 -16.66 -3.70 12.56
C LEU A 344 -16.44 -2.22 12.93
N THR A 345 -16.89 -1.79 14.10
CA THR A 345 -16.67 -0.40 14.54
C THR A 345 -15.25 -0.25 15.07
N THR A 346 -14.59 0.85 14.68
CA THR A 346 -13.20 1.15 15.07
C THR A 346 -13.11 2.46 15.86
N GLY A 347 -12.06 2.60 16.67
CA GLY A 347 -11.77 3.79 17.49
C GLY A 347 -11.84 3.48 18.99
N ASP A 348 -11.24 4.31 19.84
CA ASP A 348 -10.89 3.97 21.24
C ASP A 348 -12.00 3.31 22.07
N ALA A 349 -13.26 3.74 21.92
CA ALA A 349 -14.39 3.17 22.64
C ALA A 349 -14.83 1.81 22.08
N ALA A 350 -14.78 1.63 20.76
CA ALA A 350 -15.13 0.38 20.08
C ALA A 350 -13.98 -0.64 20.16
N ASP A 351 -12.73 -0.17 20.08
CA ASP A 351 -11.52 -0.98 20.25
C ASP A 351 -11.47 -1.60 21.66
N ALA A 352 -11.92 -0.88 22.68
CA ALA A 352 -12.06 -1.40 24.05
C ALA A 352 -13.07 -2.55 24.17
N ILE A 353 -13.90 -2.78 23.15
CA ILE A 353 -14.89 -3.87 23.07
C ILE A 353 -14.39 -4.96 22.12
N ASN A 354 -13.99 -4.57 20.90
CA ASN A 354 -13.73 -5.48 19.79
C ASN A 354 -12.34 -6.15 19.83
N LYS A 355 -11.38 -5.57 20.58
CA LYS A 355 -10.04 -6.17 20.78
C LYS A 355 -9.98 -6.99 22.06
N ALA A 356 -9.01 -7.89 22.14
CA ALA A 356 -8.83 -8.75 23.30
C ALA A 356 -8.55 -7.92 24.56
N HIS A 357 -9.41 -8.04 25.58
CA HIS A 357 -9.25 -7.35 26.85
C HIS A 357 -9.65 -8.25 28.04
N LEU A 358 -9.42 -7.76 29.26
CA LEU A 358 -9.89 -8.45 30.47
C LEU A 358 -11.33 -8.06 30.79
N ILE A 359 -12.19 -9.06 30.93
CA ILE A 359 -13.55 -8.88 31.43
C ILE A 359 -13.54 -9.18 32.92
N ASN A 360 -13.92 -8.17 33.71
CA ASN A 360 -14.11 -8.33 35.15
C ASN A 360 -15.31 -9.24 35.41
N SER A 361 -15.04 -10.42 35.95
CA SER A 361 -16.04 -11.43 36.29
C SER A 361 -16.19 -11.52 37.81
N HIS A 362 -16.55 -10.38 38.43
CA HIS A 362 -16.62 -10.30 39.89
C HIS A 362 -17.68 -11.26 40.45
N ALA A 363 -17.24 -12.32 41.15
CA ALA A 363 -18.09 -13.39 41.68
C ALA A 363 -19.12 -12.92 42.73
N THR A 364 -18.96 -11.72 43.30
CA THR A 364 -19.85 -11.19 44.35
C THR A 364 -20.70 -10.01 43.92
N ASP A 365 -20.44 -9.43 42.74
CA ASP A 365 -21.25 -8.36 42.18
C ASP A 365 -21.87 -8.77 40.83
N GLU A 366 -23.05 -9.40 40.91
CA GLU A 366 -23.89 -9.74 39.75
C GLU A 366 -24.31 -8.51 38.92
N THR A 367 -23.97 -7.27 39.31
CA THR A 367 -24.21 -6.09 38.47
C THR A 367 -23.07 -5.79 37.50
N GLU A 368 -21.83 -6.22 37.79
CA GLU A 368 -20.69 -6.05 36.87
C GLU A 368 -20.69 -7.09 35.75
N MET A 369 -21.29 -8.26 35.99
CA MET A 369 -21.48 -9.31 34.99
C MET A 369 -22.72 -9.11 34.13
N LYS A 370 -23.28 -7.89 34.13
CA LYS A 370 -24.46 -7.53 33.33
C LYS A 370 -24.10 -6.46 32.32
N ASN A 371 -24.69 -6.59 31.14
CA ASN A 371 -24.46 -5.70 30.00
C ASN A 371 -22.99 -5.67 29.54
N VAL A 372 -22.33 -6.82 29.53
CA VAL A 372 -20.98 -6.96 28.97
C VAL A 372 -21.11 -6.92 27.45
N VAL A 373 -20.50 -5.94 26.80
CA VAL A 373 -20.52 -5.82 25.34
C VAL A 373 -19.45 -6.75 24.78
N LEU A 374 -19.85 -7.66 23.88
CA LEU A 374 -18.96 -8.66 23.26
C LEU A 374 -18.54 -8.30 21.84
N LEU A 375 -19.33 -7.47 21.15
CA LEU A 375 -19.08 -7.04 19.78
C LEU A 375 -19.81 -5.72 19.52
N GLU A 376 -19.13 -4.77 18.87
CA GLU A 376 -19.69 -3.52 18.35
C GLU A 376 -19.39 -3.40 16.84
N PHE A 377 -20.43 -3.22 16.03
CA PHE A 377 -20.31 -3.07 14.58
C PHE A 377 -21.38 -2.12 14.04
N THR A 378 -21.23 -1.66 12.81
CA THR A 378 -22.22 -0.85 12.11
C THR A 378 -22.95 -1.66 11.05
N MET A 379 -24.24 -1.39 10.88
CA MET A 379 -25.05 -1.86 9.76
C MET A 379 -25.46 -0.68 8.89
N GLU A 380 -25.21 -0.74 7.59
CA GLU A 380 -25.59 0.27 6.60
C GLU A 380 -26.59 -0.32 5.61
N ALA A 381 -27.74 0.34 5.45
CA ALA A 381 -28.69 0.02 4.38
C ALA A 381 -28.25 0.73 3.10
N GLU A 382 -27.54 0.01 2.24
CA GLU A 382 -27.08 0.54 0.97
C GLU A 382 -28.15 0.48 -0.12
N GLY A 383 -28.16 1.52 -0.95
CA GLY A 383 -29.09 1.71 -2.05
C GLY A 383 -30.30 2.56 -1.67
N ASP A 384 -31.44 2.33 -2.33
CA ASP A 384 -32.61 3.22 -2.33
C ASP A 384 -33.80 2.69 -1.50
N SER A 385 -33.70 1.48 -0.93
CA SER A 385 -34.79 0.90 -0.13
C SER A 385 -34.45 0.82 1.35
N ASP A 386 -35.46 1.06 2.18
CA ASP A 386 -35.39 0.80 3.61
C ASP A 386 -35.29 -0.73 3.86
N LEU A 387 -34.53 -1.11 4.88
CA LEU A 387 -34.33 -2.50 5.29
C LEU A 387 -34.97 -2.77 6.64
N GLU A 388 -35.93 -3.70 6.67
CA GLU A 388 -36.59 -4.19 7.88
C GLU A 388 -35.88 -5.45 8.38
N ILE A 389 -35.23 -5.36 9.54
CA ILE A 389 -34.62 -6.47 10.27
C ILE A 389 -35.69 -7.10 11.16
N ARG A 390 -36.07 -8.33 10.85
CA ARG A 390 -37.08 -9.08 11.63
C ARG A 390 -36.45 -10.09 12.56
N ASP A 391 -35.50 -10.85 12.03
CA ASP A 391 -34.73 -11.83 12.77
C ASP A 391 -33.24 -11.61 12.47
N PHE A 392 -32.39 -11.76 13.48
CA PHE A 392 -30.94 -11.57 13.38
C PHE A 392 -30.21 -12.69 14.12
N GLY A 393 -29.08 -13.18 13.59
CA GLY A 393 -28.26 -14.21 14.24
C GLY A 393 -26.88 -13.68 14.62
N VAL A 394 -26.35 -14.13 15.75
CA VAL A 394 -24.95 -13.93 16.11
C VAL A 394 -24.38 -15.25 16.60
N ASP A 395 -23.10 -15.45 16.39
CA ASP A 395 -22.37 -16.60 16.90
C ASP A 395 -21.54 -16.20 18.12
N ILE A 396 -21.59 -17.01 19.18
CA ILE A 396 -20.85 -16.81 20.42
C ILE A 396 -19.92 -17.98 20.63
N VAL A 397 -18.64 -17.68 20.82
CA VAL A 397 -17.59 -18.71 20.91
C VAL A 397 -16.86 -18.60 22.24
N VAL A 398 -16.66 -19.75 22.89
CA VAL A 398 -15.85 -19.91 24.10
C VAL A 398 -14.71 -20.89 23.86
N ALA A 399 -13.45 -20.51 24.14
CA ALA A 399 -12.31 -21.34 23.74
C ALA A 399 -11.86 -22.36 24.80
N THR A 400 -12.24 -22.15 26.05
CA THR A 400 -11.67 -22.84 27.22
C THR A 400 -12.72 -23.47 28.14
N GLU A 401 -13.98 -23.07 28.00
CA GLU A 401 -15.12 -23.74 28.64
C GLU A 401 -15.61 -24.87 27.74
N ASP A 402 -16.34 -25.81 28.34
CA ASP A 402 -16.95 -26.91 27.60
C ASP A 402 -18.22 -26.45 26.84
N HIS A 403 -18.92 -25.43 27.38
CA HIS A 403 -20.22 -24.96 26.87
C HIS A 403 -20.40 -23.42 26.93
N VAL A 404 -21.08 -22.82 25.94
CA VAL A 404 -21.44 -21.39 25.93
C VAL A 404 -22.42 -21.02 27.04
N ASP A 405 -23.38 -21.89 27.37
CA ASP A 405 -24.40 -21.68 28.42
C ASP A 405 -23.84 -21.82 29.84
N ASP A 406 -22.63 -22.35 29.98
CA ASP A 406 -21.90 -22.24 31.23
C ASP A 406 -21.60 -20.75 31.48
N LEU A 407 -21.10 -20.03 30.48
CA LEU A 407 -20.63 -18.64 30.62
C LEU A 407 -21.74 -17.58 30.51
N ILE A 408 -22.76 -17.83 29.69
CA ILE A 408 -23.89 -16.91 29.46
C ILE A 408 -24.99 -17.14 30.51
N ALA A 409 -25.49 -16.07 31.11
CA ALA A 409 -26.59 -16.14 32.07
C ALA A 409 -27.92 -16.50 31.39
N GLY A 410 -28.87 -17.04 32.16
CA GLY A 410 -30.22 -17.36 31.67
C GLY A 410 -30.46 -18.85 31.38
N GLY A 411 -29.40 -19.67 31.35
CA GLY A 411 -29.50 -21.10 31.04
C GLY A 411 -30.15 -21.27 29.67
N THR A 412 -31.24 -22.04 29.59
CA THR A 412 -31.98 -22.36 28.35
C THR A 412 -32.56 -21.17 27.59
N ALA A 413 -32.51 -19.96 28.17
CA ALA A 413 -32.93 -18.72 27.56
C ALA A 413 -31.80 -17.69 27.75
N PRO A 414 -30.90 -17.55 26.77
CA PRO A 414 -29.70 -16.74 26.93
C PRO A 414 -30.05 -15.28 27.24
N GLU A 415 -29.43 -14.72 28.27
CA GLU A 415 -29.48 -13.29 28.58
C GLU A 415 -28.48 -12.52 27.69
N VAL A 416 -28.69 -12.66 26.38
CA VAL A 416 -27.98 -11.91 25.33
C VAL A 416 -28.97 -10.94 24.70
N PHE A 417 -28.50 -9.76 24.33
CA PHE A 417 -29.29 -8.65 23.83
C PHE A 417 -28.65 -8.09 22.56
N LEU A 418 -29.49 -7.88 21.55
CA LEU A 418 -29.15 -7.11 20.36
C LEU A 418 -29.52 -5.65 20.64
N GLU A 419 -28.51 -4.81 20.84
CA GLU A 419 -28.70 -3.37 21.04
C GLU A 419 -28.45 -2.63 19.72
N ILE A 420 -29.42 -1.86 19.24
CA ILE A 420 -29.30 -1.01 18.05
C ILE A 420 -29.51 0.44 18.51
N GLU A 421 -28.53 1.31 18.25
CA GLU A 421 -28.55 2.72 18.66
C GLU A 421 -28.82 2.93 20.18
N GLY A 422 -28.35 1.99 21.01
CA GLY A 422 -28.50 2.07 22.47
C GLY A 422 -29.79 1.48 23.04
N GLU A 423 -30.66 0.88 22.21
CA GLU A 423 -31.91 0.25 22.65
C GLU A 423 -31.94 -1.25 22.30
N ASN A 424 -32.53 -2.07 23.18
CA ASN A 424 -32.59 -3.53 22.98
C ASN A 424 -33.74 -3.92 22.05
N TYR A 425 -33.43 -4.79 21.08
CA TYR A 425 -34.39 -5.36 20.13
C TYR A 425 -34.38 -6.88 20.15
N GLY A 426 -35.54 -7.45 19.81
CA GLY A 426 -35.74 -8.89 19.70
C GLY A 426 -35.73 -9.66 21.03
N THR A 427 -35.90 -10.97 20.92
CA THR A 427 -35.78 -11.94 22.01
C THR A 427 -34.75 -12.98 21.62
N ALA A 428 -33.69 -13.11 22.43
CA ALA A 428 -32.64 -14.09 22.21
C ALA A 428 -33.09 -15.53 22.53
N GLY A 429 -32.60 -16.48 21.74
CA GLY A 429 -32.71 -17.91 21.96
C GLY A 429 -31.57 -18.65 21.27
N TYR A 430 -31.13 -19.76 21.83
CA TYR A 430 -30.17 -20.65 21.16
C TYR A 430 -30.81 -21.27 19.91
N ASN A 431 -30.08 -21.27 18.79
CA ASN A 431 -30.51 -21.87 17.54
C ASN A 431 -30.08 -23.34 17.46
N GLU A 432 -30.91 -24.20 16.88
CA GLU A 432 -30.65 -25.64 16.74
C GLU A 432 -30.39 -26.49 18.03
N ASP A 433 -30.40 -25.94 19.24
CA ASP A 433 -30.38 -26.74 20.47
C ASP A 433 -31.75 -27.37 20.78
N ALA A 434 -32.04 -28.48 20.11
CA ALA A 434 -33.25 -29.26 20.32
C ALA A 434 -33.20 -30.15 21.59
N ASP A 435 -32.09 -30.20 22.33
CA ASP A 435 -31.91 -31.14 23.45
C ASP A 435 -31.68 -30.49 24.84
N ASP A 436 -31.49 -29.18 24.91
CA ASP A 436 -31.53 -28.35 26.12
C ASP A 436 -30.43 -28.73 27.14
N THR A 437 -29.30 -29.29 26.67
CA THR A 437 -28.22 -29.73 27.57
C THR A 437 -26.77 -29.57 27.07
N ASP A 438 -26.51 -29.19 25.82
CA ASP A 438 -25.14 -29.16 25.28
C ASP A 438 -25.02 -28.12 24.14
N VAL A 439 -24.87 -26.84 24.49
CA VAL A 439 -24.72 -25.72 23.52
C VAL A 439 -23.27 -25.55 23.01
N GLY A 440 -22.46 -26.60 23.09
CA GLY A 440 -21.08 -26.61 22.57
C GLY A 440 -20.17 -25.43 22.94
N VAL A 441 -19.01 -25.36 22.30
CA VAL A 441 -18.02 -24.28 22.48
C VAL A 441 -18.25 -23.09 21.54
N ASP A 442 -19.25 -23.20 20.67
CA ASP A 442 -19.54 -22.39 19.50
C ASP A 442 -21.05 -22.53 19.26
N GLU A 443 -21.81 -21.45 19.44
CA GLU A 443 -23.28 -21.49 19.49
C GLU A 443 -23.93 -20.25 18.87
N GLU A 444 -24.86 -20.49 17.95
CA GLU A 444 -25.67 -19.43 17.37
C GLU A 444 -26.80 -18.97 18.29
N VAL A 445 -26.81 -17.68 18.61
CA VAL A 445 -27.91 -16.99 19.27
C VAL A 445 -28.77 -16.27 18.22
N ALA A 446 -30.04 -16.70 18.11
CA ALA A 446 -31.05 -16.08 17.27
C ALA A 446 -31.84 -15.03 18.06
N PHE A 447 -31.95 -13.82 17.51
CA PHE A 447 -32.84 -12.77 17.97
C PHE A 447 -34.08 -12.75 17.09
N ALA A 448 -35.22 -13.16 17.65
CA ALA A 448 -36.50 -13.12 16.96
C ALA A 448 -37.30 -11.86 17.33
N ASP A 449 -38.24 -11.44 16.46
CA ASP A 449 -39.11 -10.27 16.68
C ASP A 449 -38.32 -8.96 16.91
N VAL A 450 -37.24 -8.74 16.13
CA VAL A 450 -36.41 -7.52 16.17
C VAL A 450 -37.22 -6.30 15.73
N ASP A 451 -37.93 -6.41 14.59
CA ASP A 451 -38.80 -5.38 14.00
C ASP A 451 -38.15 -3.98 13.96
N TYR A 452 -36.90 -3.88 13.50
CA TYR A 452 -36.17 -2.63 13.33
C TYR A 452 -36.05 -2.26 11.85
N THR A 453 -36.13 -0.97 11.51
CA THR A 453 -35.96 -0.49 10.13
C THR A 453 -34.78 0.45 10.05
N ILE A 454 -33.85 0.16 9.15
CA ILE A 454 -32.79 1.08 8.72
C ILE A 454 -33.31 1.80 7.48
N ASP A 455 -33.38 3.12 7.53
CA ASP A 455 -33.78 3.94 6.38
C ASP A 455 -32.70 3.85 5.28
N ALA A 456 -33.10 3.94 4.00
CA ALA A 456 -32.18 3.85 2.87
C ALA A 456 -31.02 4.87 2.97
N GLY A 457 -29.78 4.38 2.87
CA GLY A 457 -28.54 5.15 2.96
C GLY A 457 -28.10 5.52 4.38
N ASP A 458 -28.83 5.09 5.41
CA ASP A 458 -28.45 5.32 6.80
C ASP A 458 -27.57 4.18 7.35
N THR A 459 -26.69 4.55 8.29
CA THR A 459 -25.85 3.63 9.06
C THR A 459 -26.28 3.66 10.52
N VAL A 460 -26.37 2.48 11.14
CA VAL A 460 -26.71 2.31 12.56
C VAL A 460 -25.61 1.55 13.29
N THR A 461 -25.38 1.89 14.56
CA THR A 461 -24.47 1.18 15.46
C THR A 461 -25.20 0.05 16.17
N VAL A 462 -24.54 -1.10 16.24
CA VAL A 462 -25.08 -2.34 16.75
C VAL A 462 -24.12 -2.91 17.78
N ARG A 463 -24.66 -3.42 18.88
CA ARG A 463 -23.90 -4.08 19.92
C ARG A 463 -24.52 -5.42 20.28
N ILE A 464 -23.66 -6.41 20.47
CA ILE A 464 -24.02 -7.69 21.05
C ILE A 464 -23.64 -7.63 22.52
N VAL A 465 -24.65 -7.69 23.38
CA VAL A 465 -24.51 -7.47 24.82
C VAL A 465 -24.93 -8.73 25.56
N ALA A 466 -24.13 -9.21 26.49
CA ALA A 466 -24.42 -10.41 27.27
C ALA A 466 -24.42 -10.14 28.78
N ASN A 467 -25.29 -10.83 29.50
CA ASN A 467 -25.10 -11.06 30.93
C ASN A 467 -24.37 -12.39 31.10
N LEU A 468 -23.35 -12.39 31.95
CA LEU A 468 -22.49 -13.53 32.19
C LEU A 468 -22.82 -14.17 33.55
N THR A 469 -22.61 -15.47 33.70
CA THR A 469 -22.75 -16.17 34.98
C THR A 469 -21.51 -15.94 35.86
N ALA A 470 -21.67 -15.99 37.19
CA ALA A 470 -20.60 -15.70 38.16
C ALA A 470 -19.30 -16.50 37.92
N ALA A 471 -18.13 -15.86 38.09
CA ALA A 471 -16.82 -16.49 37.86
C ALA A 471 -16.51 -17.73 38.71
N ASP A 472 -17.14 -17.89 39.88
CA ASP A 472 -17.00 -19.08 40.72
C ASP A 472 -17.39 -20.39 40.00
N VAL A 473 -18.05 -20.27 38.85
CA VAL A 473 -18.55 -21.38 38.02
C VAL A 473 -17.57 -21.75 36.90
N HIS A 474 -16.62 -20.85 36.55
CA HIS A 474 -15.75 -20.96 35.35
C HIS A 474 -14.31 -21.31 35.68
N ALA A 475 -13.58 -21.82 34.69
CA ALA A 475 -12.14 -21.92 34.79
C ALA A 475 -11.52 -20.51 34.77
N ALA A 476 -10.68 -20.20 35.77
CA ALA A 476 -9.84 -19.01 35.71
C ALA A 476 -8.96 -19.10 34.46
N GLY A 477 -9.19 -18.24 33.48
CA GLY A 477 -8.64 -18.48 32.15
C GLY A 477 -9.59 -18.07 31.04
N SER A 478 -10.90 -18.17 31.28
CA SER A 478 -11.80 -18.40 30.17
C SER A 478 -11.97 -17.25 29.21
N THR A 479 -12.21 -17.58 27.93
CA THR A 479 -12.33 -16.57 26.87
C THR A 479 -13.67 -16.65 26.18
N ILE A 480 -14.18 -15.48 25.77
CA ILE A 480 -15.43 -15.33 25.01
C ILE A 480 -15.25 -14.26 23.93
N TYR A 481 -15.90 -14.45 22.79
CA TYR A 481 -16.12 -13.40 21.80
C TYR A 481 -17.41 -13.68 21.02
N ALA A 482 -17.87 -12.68 20.27
CA ALA A 482 -19.01 -12.81 19.37
C ALA A 482 -18.58 -12.47 17.93
N GLN A 483 -19.24 -13.09 16.97
CA GLN A 483 -18.99 -12.90 15.55
C GLN A 483 -20.27 -13.03 14.73
N VAL A 484 -20.28 -12.39 13.56
CA VAL A 484 -21.27 -12.64 12.51
C VAL A 484 -20.50 -13.08 11.28
N THR A 485 -20.72 -14.31 10.84
CA THR A 485 -20.04 -14.89 9.67
C THR A 485 -21.03 -15.22 8.56
N GLU A 486 -20.51 -15.62 7.41
CA GLU A 486 -21.31 -16.15 6.30
C GLU A 486 -22.21 -17.33 6.70
N THR A 487 -21.82 -18.09 7.73
CA THR A 487 -22.65 -19.20 8.23
C THR A 487 -24.01 -18.69 8.72
N GLN A 488 -24.00 -17.59 9.46
CA GLN A 488 -25.23 -17.02 10.00
C GLN A 488 -26.00 -16.20 8.96
N SER A 489 -25.32 -15.37 8.15
CA SER A 489 -25.99 -14.57 7.11
C SER A 489 -26.68 -15.42 6.04
N ASN A 490 -26.13 -16.59 5.72
CA ASN A 490 -26.70 -17.51 4.72
C ASN A 490 -27.89 -18.32 5.26
N ASP A 491 -28.06 -18.39 6.59
CA ASP A 491 -29.24 -19.01 7.17
C ASP A 491 -30.43 -18.04 7.17
N THR A 492 -31.27 -18.18 6.15
CA THR A 492 -32.53 -17.43 6.00
C THR A 492 -33.52 -17.53 7.17
N ALA A 493 -33.33 -18.47 8.11
CA ALA A 493 -34.12 -18.56 9.33
C ALA A 493 -33.51 -17.74 10.49
N LEU A 494 -32.20 -17.49 10.47
CA LEU A 494 -31.50 -16.64 11.44
C LEU A 494 -31.49 -15.17 11.00
N PHE A 495 -31.37 -14.91 9.70
CA PHE A 495 -31.37 -13.57 9.12
C PHE A 495 -32.58 -13.37 8.21
N ASP A 496 -33.64 -12.78 8.76
CA ASP A 496 -34.82 -12.32 7.99
C ASP A 496 -34.79 -10.80 7.89
N ILE A 497 -34.03 -10.30 6.91
CA ILE A 497 -33.97 -8.88 6.57
C ILE A 497 -34.72 -8.68 5.26
N ARG A 498 -35.61 -7.70 5.19
CA ARG A 498 -36.48 -7.48 4.04
C ARG A 498 -36.44 -6.05 3.52
N ASP A 499 -36.56 -5.92 2.22
CA ASP A 499 -36.76 -4.63 1.54
C ASP A 499 -38.18 -4.06 1.77
N GLU A 500 -38.43 -2.84 1.28
CA GLU A 500 -39.76 -2.18 1.31
C GLU A 500 -40.84 -3.01 0.56
N SER A 501 -40.42 -3.87 -0.39
CA SER A 501 -41.32 -4.80 -1.10
C SER A 501 -41.63 -6.07 -0.30
N ASN A 502 -41.08 -6.21 0.90
CA ASN A 502 -41.16 -7.37 1.78
C ASN A 502 -40.57 -8.63 1.12
N THR A 503 -39.55 -8.44 0.28
CA THR A 503 -38.67 -9.48 -0.25
C THR A 503 -37.52 -9.64 0.73
N GLN A 504 -37.23 -10.87 1.15
CA GLN A 504 -36.05 -11.16 1.95
C GLN A 504 -34.80 -10.97 1.09
N LEU A 505 -33.79 -10.29 1.64
CA LEU A 505 -32.48 -10.15 1.00
C LEU A 505 -31.87 -11.53 0.76
N ALA A 506 -31.16 -11.68 -0.35
CA ALA A 506 -30.34 -12.86 -0.56
C ALA A 506 -29.03 -12.73 0.23
N ASP A 507 -28.38 -13.86 0.51
CA ASP A 507 -27.05 -13.90 1.12
C ASP A 507 -26.04 -13.03 0.36
N ALA A 508 -26.11 -13.02 -0.98
CA ALA A 508 -25.27 -12.15 -1.82
C ALA A 508 -25.51 -10.65 -1.63
N ASP A 509 -26.69 -10.25 -1.13
CA ASP A 509 -27.06 -8.84 -0.86
C ASP A 509 -26.74 -8.44 0.60
N MET A 510 -26.07 -9.30 1.36
CA MET A 510 -25.61 -9.05 2.72
C MET A 510 -24.10 -9.24 2.76
N VAL A 511 -23.36 -8.17 3.06
CA VAL A 511 -21.89 -8.17 3.04
C VAL A 511 -21.32 -7.83 4.40
N GLY A 512 -20.09 -8.31 4.64
CA GLY A 512 -19.35 -8.05 5.86
C GLY A 512 -19.50 -9.15 6.92
N THR A 513 -18.42 -9.37 7.68
CA THR A 513 -18.32 -10.44 8.70
C THR A 513 -17.70 -9.93 10.00
N PRO A 514 -18.39 -9.04 10.75
CA PRO A 514 -17.82 -8.43 11.95
C PRO A 514 -17.49 -9.51 12.99
N THR A 515 -16.22 -9.57 13.38
CA THR A 515 -15.66 -10.58 14.29
C THR A 515 -14.84 -9.88 15.37
N GLY A 516 -15.21 -10.06 16.64
CA GLY A 516 -14.45 -9.57 17.78
C GLY A 516 -13.32 -10.52 18.17
N GLU A 517 -12.35 -10.01 18.93
CA GLU A 517 -11.27 -10.83 19.48
C GLU A 517 -11.67 -11.47 20.82
N ALA A 518 -11.07 -12.63 21.11
CA ALA A 518 -11.30 -13.39 22.33
C ALA A 518 -10.90 -12.61 23.59
N SER A 519 -11.89 -12.17 24.35
CA SER A 519 -11.70 -11.45 25.61
C SER A 519 -11.71 -12.42 26.79
N THR A 520 -10.87 -12.13 27.78
CA THR A 520 -10.51 -13.07 28.84
C THR A 520 -11.18 -12.71 30.16
N LEU A 521 -11.96 -13.62 30.73
CA LEU A 521 -12.63 -13.45 32.01
C LEU A 521 -11.70 -13.76 33.19
N ARG A 522 -11.69 -12.87 34.18
CA ARG A 522 -10.97 -13.05 35.44
C ARG A 522 -11.78 -12.47 36.61
N GLY A 523 -11.68 -13.06 37.80
CA GLY A 523 -12.21 -12.47 39.04
C GLY A 523 -11.25 -11.47 39.70
N SER A 524 -10.06 -11.32 39.15
CA SER A 524 -9.09 -10.30 39.54
C SER A 524 -8.28 -9.82 38.34
N GLY A 525 -7.97 -8.54 38.33
CA GLY A 525 -7.34 -7.88 37.19
C GLY A 525 -7.32 -6.38 37.37
N PHE A 526 -7.26 -5.66 36.26
CA PHE A 526 -7.31 -4.21 36.25
C PHE A 526 -7.84 -3.66 34.95
N ASN A 527 -8.34 -2.43 35.03
CA ASN A 527 -8.52 -1.57 33.87
C ASN A 527 -7.29 -0.70 33.71
N LEU A 528 -6.87 -0.54 32.46
CA LEU A 528 -5.76 0.32 32.11
C LEU A 528 -6.31 1.48 31.28
N VAL A 529 -6.03 2.71 31.72
CA VAL A 529 -6.55 3.93 31.08
C VAL A 529 -5.39 4.88 30.81
N PHE A 530 -5.26 5.33 29.57
CA PHE A 530 -4.30 6.37 29.21
C PHE A 530 -4.66 7.70 29.85
N VAL A 531 -3.67 8.39 30.43
CA VAL A 531 -3.87 9.69 31.10
C VAL A 531 -3.26 10.82 30.28
N SER A 532 -1.96 10.72 30.00
CA SER A 532 -1.22 11.78 29.31
C SER A 532 0.15 11.30 28.89
N GLU A 533 0.82 12.14 28.12
CA GLU A 533 2.19 11.89 27.70
C GLU A 533 2.97 13.19 27.50
N SER A 534 4.29 13.10 27.51
CA SER A 534 5.16 14.18 27.09
C SER A 534 6.48 13.69 26.55
N ALA A 535 6.95 14.33 25.49
CA ALA A 535 8.30 14.14 25.00
C ALA A 535 9.07 15.46 25.14
N THR A 536 10.23 15.43 25.80
CA THR A 536 11.06 16.63 26.00
C THR A 536 12.50 16.39 25.61
N GLU A 537 13.04 17.27 24.79
CA GLU A 537 14.46 17.32 24.46
C GLU A 537 15.26 18.05 25.55
N SER A 538 16.44 17.53 25.84
CA SER A 538 17.42 18.14 26.71
C SER A 538 18.79 18.08 26.06
N HIS A 539 19.44 19.24 25.98
CA HIS A 539 20.80 19.39 25.49
C HIS A 539 21.77 19.60 26.67
N SER A 540 22.74 18.70 26.84
CA SER A 540 23.83 18.89 27.81
C SER A 540 25.15 19.21 27.10
N GLY A 541 25.35 20.48 26.70
CA GLY A 541 26.54 20.86 25.94
C GLY A 541 26.60 22.32 25.47
N ASN A 542 27.54 22.58 24.57
CA ASN A 542 27.70 23.82 23.82
C ASN A 542 27.34 23.56 22.36
N VAL A 543 26.06 23.71 22.00
CA VAL A 543 25.36 23.68 20.68
C VAL A 543 26.16 23.84 19.37
N ALA A 544 27.39 24.33 19.38
CA ALA A 544 28.29 24.46 18.24
C ALA A 544 29.28 23.29 18.05
N ASN A 545 29.10 22.15 18.72
CA ASN A 545 30.03 21.02 18.68
C ASN A 545 29.28 19.72 18.34
N ALA A 546 29.65 19.07 17.22
CA ALA A 546 29.05 17.83 16.70
C ALA A 546 29.37 16.57 17.53
N SER A 547 29.57 16.74 18.82
CA SER A 547 29.78 15.67 19.81
C SER A 547 28.99 15.95 21.09
N ASP A 548 28.05 16.89 21.02
CA ASP A 548 27.21 17.26 22.13
C ASP A 548 25.95 16.40 22.08
N HIS A 549 25.48 16.03 23.26
CA HIS A 549 24.56 14.93 23.45
C HIS A 549 23.14 15.49 23.59
N ASP A 550 22.33 15.30 22.56
CA ASP A 550 20.89 15.43 22.67
C ASP A 550 20.36 14.15 23.31
N GLU A 551 19.56 14.34 24.36
CA GLU A 551 18.84 13.30 25.09
C GLU A 551 17.37 13.72 25.04
N GLY A 552 16.48 12.80 24.70
CA GLY A 552 15.05 13.03 24.82
C GLY A 552 14.47 12.13 25.88
N THR A 553 13.56 12.72 26.63
CA THR A 553 12.83 12.08 27.71
C THR A 553 11.39 11.95 27.26
N PHE A 554 10.96 10.71 27.09
CA PHE A 554 9.61 10.29 26.74
C PHE A 554 8.92 9.87 28.03
N THR A 555 7.73 10.39 28.28
CA THR A 555 6.95 10.14 29.49
C THR A 555 5.57 9.67 29.08
N LEU A 556 5.18 8.46 29.46
CA LEU A 556 3.84 7.92 29.28
C LEU A 556 3.18 7.79 30.64
N VAL A 557 1.97 8.33 30.80
CA VAL A 557 1.20 8.29 32.04
C VAL A 557 -0.09 7.52 31.80
N PHE A 558 -0.32 6.50 32.60
CA PHE A 558 -1.54 5.70 32.58
C PHE A 558 -2.00 5.40 34.00
N THR A 559 -3.28 5.11 34.17
CA THR A 559 -3.83 4.63 35.43
C THR A 559 -4.15 3.15 35.33
N VAL A 560 -3.82 2.43 36.39
CA VAL A 560 -4.24 1.07 36.65
C VAL A 560 -5.27 1.12 37.75
N GLU A 561 -6.51 0.75 37.41
CA GLU A 561 -7.58 0.55 38.38
C GLU A 561 -7.71 -0.94 38.65
N ALA A 562 -7.19 -1.38 39.80
CA ALA A 562 -7.25 -2.79 40.16
C ALA A 562 -8.64 -3.17 40.65
N TRP A 563 -9.11 -4.33 40.22
CA TRP A 563 -10.33 -4.95 40.71
C TRP A 563 -10.03 -6.39 41.13
N ASP A 564 -10.56 -6.81 42.27
CA ASP A 564 -10.49 -8.20 42.75
C ASP A 564 -11.58 -8.48 43.78
N ASP A 565 -12.15 -9.67 43.64
CA ASP A 565 -13.22 -10.21 44.46
C ASP A 565 -12.82 -10.51 45.90
N ASN A 566 -11.53 -10.71 46.16
CA ASN A 566 -11.00 -11.08 47.46
C ASN A 566 -10.28 -9.93 48.18
N ALA A 567 -10.36 -8.70 47.65
CA ALA A 567 -9.64 -7.54 48.15
C ALA A 567 -8.12 -7.76 48.29
N THR A 568 -7.56 -8.55 47.39
CA THR A 568 -6.13 -8.77 47.20
C THR A 568 -5.58 -7.77 46.20
N SER A 569 -4.26 -7.62 46.21
CA SER A 569 -3.57 -6.67 45.37
C SER A 569 -3.21 -7.31 44.05
N ILE A 570 -3.17 -6.52 42.99
CA ILE A 570 -2.41 -6.86 41.80
C ILE A 570 -1.00 -6.29 41.93
N PHE A 571 -0.07 -6.90 41.21
CA PHE A 571 1.34 -6.54 41.23
C PHE A 571 1.76 -6.21 39.81
N ILE A 572 2.15 -4.96 39.58
CA ILE A 572 2.72 -4.53 38.29
C ILE A 572 4.23 -4.68 38.37
N ASP A 573 4.84 -5.23 37.33
CA ASP A 573 6.30 -5.32 37.24
C ASP A 573 6.96 -3.95 37.42
N ASN A 574 7.96 -3.89 38.30
CA ASN A 574 8.72 -2.66 38.52
C ASN A 574 10.05 -2.63 37.75
N THR A 575 10.34 -3.70 37.01
CA THR A 575 11.52 -3.78 36.16
C THR A 575 11.43 -2.72 35.06
N ALA A 576 12.56 -2.08 34.77
CA ALA A 576 12.66 -1.05 33.76
C ALA A 576 12.24 -1.61 32.38
N PRO A 577 11.18 -1.09 31.73
CA PRO A 577 10.68 -1.67 30.49
C PRO A 577 11.71 -1.63 29.37
N THR A 578 11.79 -2.65 28.51
CA THR A 578 12.76 -2.67 27.39
C THR A 578 12.11 -3.03 26.05
N GLU A 579 12.85 -2.87 24.95
CA GLU A 579 12.41 -3.19 23.59
C GLU A 579 12.40 -4.70 23.29
N THR A 580 12.86 -5.55 24.22
CA THR A 580 12.95 -7.01 24.02
C THR A 580 12.72 -7.77 25.35
N GLY A 581 12.01 -7.14 26.29
CA GLY A 581 11.85 -7.64 27.65
C GLY A 581 11.12 -8.98 27.70
N GLY A 582 10.14 -9.14 26.83
CA GLY A 582 9.45 -10.39 26.58
C GLY A 582 8.85 -10.97 27.85
N ALA A 583 9.34 -12.13 28.28
CA ALA A 583 8.68 -12.94 29.31
C ALA A 583 8.95 -12.45 30.76
N THR A 584 9.86 -11.50 30.97
CA THR A 584 10.37 -11.18 32.32
C THR A 584 10.20 -9.73 32.75
N GLU A 585 9.78 -8.85 31.85
CA GLU A 585 9.53 -7.43 32.15
C GLU A 585 8.53 -6.85 31.16
N SER A 586 7.95 -5.69 31.47
CA SER A 586 7.07 -4.96 30.55
C SER A 586 7.82 -4.44 29.31
N ASP A 587 7.16 -4.36 28.16
CA ASP A 587 7.81 -3.93 26.91
C ASP A 587 7.44 -2.50 26.52
N VAL A 588 8.42 -1.77 26.00
CA VAL A 588 8.19 -0.51 25.26
C VAL A 588 8.59 -0.69 23.81
N ASN A 589 7.75 -0.23 22.90
CA ASN A 589 8.07 -0.20 21.48
C ASN A 589 8.75 1.12 21.17
N VAL A 590 9.92 1.05 20.54
CA VAL A 590 10.69 2.23 20.17
C VAL A 590 11.08 2.12 18.70
N THR A 591 10.81 3.15 17.92
CA THR A 591 11.29 3.25 16.54
C THR A 591 12.40 4.32 16.48
N GLY A 592 13.64 3.95 16.13
CA GLY A 592 14.81 4.85 16.10
C GLY A 592 16.17 4.13 16.18
N THR A 593 17.29 4.79 15.80
CA THR A 593 18.62 4.14 15.75
C THR A 593 19.29 3.97 17.12
N ASP A 594 18.95 2.89 17.79
CA ASP A 594 19.79 1.97 18.58
C ASP A 594 20.93 2.59 19.43
N THR A 595 20.58 3.29 20.51
CA THR A 595 21.16 3.05 21.85
C THR A 595 20.33 3.80 22.90
N TYR A 596 19.85 3.09 23.92
CA TYR A 596 19.11 3.66 25.06
C TYR A 596 20.07 3.96 26.22
N VAL A 597 19.67 4.85 27.15
CA VAL A 597 20.42 5.08 28.41
C VAL A 597 19.67 4.55 29.63
N THR A 598 18.38 4.84 29.77
CA THR A 598 17.56 4.37 30.89
C THR A 598 16.08 4.37 30.55
N SER A 599 15.37 3.31 30.90
CA SER A 599 13.92 3.31 31.07
C SER A 599 13.59 3.14 32.55
N SER A 600 12.41 3.58 32.95
CA SER A 600 11.87 3.33 34.27
C SER A 600 10.37 3.33 34.21
N ILE A 601 9.75 2.47 34.99
CA ILE A 601 8.36 2.59 35.38
C ILE A 601 8.33 3.09 36.83
N GLU A 602 7.59 4.16 37.09
CA GLU A 602 7.43 4.72 38.42
C GLU A 602 5.95 4.88 38.75
N ARG A 603 5.59 4.55 39.97
CA ARG A 603 4.30 4.94 40.53
C ARG A 603 4.32 6.42 40.92
N THR A 604 3.44 7.23 40.32
CA THR A 604 3.43 8.70 40.48
C THR A 604 2.20 9.23 41.24
N GLY A 605 1.20 8.39 41.51
CA GLY A 605 0.00 8.76 42.29
C GLY A 605 -0.78 7.58 42.91
N GLY A 606 -1.91 7.87 43.57
CA GLY A 606 -2.95 6.90 43.98
C GLY A 606 -2.66 5.95 45.15
N ASP A 607 -3.01 6.33 46.39
CA ASP A 607 -3.21 5.45 47.58
C ASP A 607 -2.00 4.97 48.44
N THR A 608 -2.22 3.98 49.32
CA THR A 608 -1.55 3.68 50.61
C THR A 608 -0.82 2.33 50.64
N ALA A 609 -0.77 1.64 49.50
CA ALA A 609 -0.06 0.37 49.29
C ALA A 609 1.43 0.43 49.69
N VAL A 610 2.00 -0.70 50.10
CA VAL A 610 3.39 -0.79 50.60
C VAL A 610 4.25 -1.56 49.60
N GLU A 611 5.17 -0.86 48.95
CA GLU A 611 6.07 -1.47 47.95
C GLU A 611 6.87 -2.66 48.53
N SER A 612 6.67 -3.85 47.98
CA SER A 612 7.63 -4.96 48.08
C SER A 612 8.74 -4.76 47.03
N GLY A 613 9.94 -5.28 47.30
CA GLY A 613 11.17 -4.85 46.62
C GLY A 613 11.23 -4.99 45.09
N ASP A 614 10.33 -5.77 44.49
CA ASP A 614 10.43 -6.22 43.10
C ASP A 614 9.14 -5.96 42.26
N ASP A 615 8.03 -5.50 42.86
CA ASP A 615 6.76 -5.22 42.14
C ASP A 615 6.03 -4.01 42.75
N PHE A 616 5.21 -3.31 41.95
CA PHE A 616 4.26 -2.29 42.44
C PHE A 616 2.93 -2.90 42.84
N GLU A 617 2.61 -2.81 44.13
CA GLU A 617 1.33 -3.27 44.67
C GLU A 617 0.21 -2.25 44.38
N VAL A 618 -0.84 -2.67 43.69
CA VAL A 618 -2.10 -1.90 43.52
C VAL A 618 -3.20 -2.67 44.25
N LEU A 619 -3.76 -2.08 45.31
CA LEU A 619 -4.82 -2.72 46.09
C LEU A 619 -6.11 -2.71 45.26
N ALA A 620 -6.91 -3.76 45.36
CA ALA A 620 -8.24 -3.79 44.75
C ALA A 620 -9.10 -2.59 45.16
N GLY A 621 -9.74 -1.96 44.18
CA GLY A 621 -10.56 -0.76 44.32
C GLY A 621 -9.77 0.55 44.30
N ASP A 622 -8.44 0.49 44.22
CA ASP A 622 -7.61 1.67 44.04
C ASP A 622 -7.28 1.92 42.56
N THR A 623 -7.22 3.20 42.23
CA THR A 623 -6.66 3.68 40.97
C THR A 623 -5.27 4.25 41.25
N VAL A 624 -4.25 3.62 40.68
CA VAL A 624 -2.85 4.04 40.79
C VAL A 624 -2.39 4.62 39.46
N GLU A 625 -1.73 5.78 39.51
CA GLU A 625 -1.10 6.38 38.33
C GLU A 625 0.34 5.89 38.22
N PHE A 626 0.69 5.41 37.02
CA PHE A 626 2.02 4.98 36.63
C PHE A 626 2.57 5.91 35.58
N THR A 627 3.88 6.10 35.62
CA THR A 627 4.63 6.89 34.66
C THR A 627 5.81 6.08 34.17
N ILE A 628 5.77 5.73 32.89
CA ILE A 628 6.94 5.20 32.20
C ILE A 628 7.75 6.38 31.68
N THR A 629 9.03 6.40 32.02
CA THR A 629 10.00 7.34 31.47
C THR A 629 11.02 6.57 30.66
N TYR A 630 11.17 6.93 29.39
CA TYR A 630 12.19 6.39 28.52
C TYR A 630 13.14 7.51 28.10
N VAL A 631 14.45 7.30 28.29
CA VAL A 631 15.49 8.29 27.96
C VAL A 631 16.44 7.70 26.92
N THR A 632 16.51 8.37 25.77
CA THR A 632 17.40 7.99 24.67
C THR A 632 18.87 8.21 25.06
N ALA A 633 19.80 7.52 24.40
CA ALA A 633 21.20 7.74 24.69
C ALA A 633 21.70 9.12 24.28
N ALA A 634 22.68 9.58 25.03
CA ALA A 634 23.43 10.80 24.79
C ALA A 634 24.02 10.82 23.35
N GLY A 635 23.48 11.66 22.47
CA GLY A 635 23.86 11.72 21.05
C GLY A 635 22.97 10.88 20.13
N ALA A 636 21.75 10.59 20.59
CA ALA A 636 20.65 10.13 19.76
C ALA A 636 20.37 11.17 18.66
N ASP A 637 20.14 10.67 17.44
CA ASP A 637 19.92 11.46 16.23
C ASP A 637 18.81 10.78 15.41
N GLY A 638 17.91 11.57 14.84
CA GLY A 638 16.70 11.12 14.14
C GLY A 638 15.39 11.23 14.92
N LEU A 639 14.32 10.68 14.33
CA LEU A 639 12.98 10.58 14.92
C LEU A 639 12.91 9.40 15.88
N PHE A 640 12.30 9.61 17.04
CA PHE A 640 12.04 8.59 18.04
C PHE A 640 10.56 8.60 18.39
N ASP A 641 9.90 7.45 18.23
CA ASP A 641 8.57 7.15 18.78
C ASP A 641 8.75 6.18 19.96
N VAL A 642 7.99 6.39 21.03
CA VAL A 642 7.94 5.47 22.18
C VAL A 642 6.49 5.21 22.56
N SER A 643 6.08 3.94 22.49
CA SER A 643 4.78 3.45 22.98
C SER A 643 4.94 2.30 23.99
N LEU A 644 3.90 2.06 24.79
CA LEU A 644 3.86 0.93 25.72
C LEU A 644 3.40 -0.31 24.95
N GLY A 645 4.28 -1.27 24.72
CA GLY A 645 3.98 -2.48 23.93
C GLY A 645 3.30 -3.58 24.75
N SER A 646 3.68 -3.73 26.03
CA SER A 646 3.02 -4.67 26.93
C SER A 646 3.19 -4.27 28.39
N LEU A 647 2.26 -4.69 29.25
CA LEU A 647 2.37 -4.52 30.70
C LEU A 647 2.35 -5.90 31.38
N LEU A 648 3.42 -6.20 32.11
CA LEU A 648 3.55 -7.43 32.88
C LEU A 648 2.95 -7.26 34.28
N TYR A 649 2.13 -8.22 34.70
CA TYR A 649 1.48 -8.19 36.00
C TYR A 649 1.33 -9.59 36.62
N ALA A 650 1.12 -9.62 37.93
CA ALA A 650 0.70 -10.81 38.65
C ALA A 650 -0.45 -10.55 39.61
N LEU A 651 -1.17 -11.64 39.92
CA LEU A 651 -2.30 -11.66 40.84
C LEU A 651 -1.90 -12.14 42.25
N ALA A 652 -0.67 -12.66 42.41
CA ALA A 652 -0.13 -13.05 43.71
C ALA A 652 1.40 -13.02 43.70
N THR A 653 2.02 -12.45 44.73
CA THR A 653 3.49 -12.47 44.87
C THR A 653 3.99 -13.90 45.17
N GLY A 654 4.71 -14.48 44.23
CA GLY A 654 5.43 -15.75 44.41
C GLY A 654 6.90 -15.60 44.05
N ASP A 655 7.75 -15.24 45.02
CA ASP A 655 9.22 -15.37 44.94
C ASP A 655 10.00 -14.38 44.06
N GLY A 656 9.69 -13.07 44.10
CA GLY A 656 10.66 -11.99 43.83
C GLY A 656 11.22 -11.90 42.40
N ASP A 657 10.52 -12.50 41.43
CA ASP A 657 10.70 -12.27 39.99
C ASP A 657 9.38 -12.71 39.32
N LEU A 658 8.73 -11.83 38.57
CA LEU A 658 7.50 -12.14 37.83
C LEU A 658 7.82 -13.07 36.66
N THR A 659 7.96 -14.37 36.92
CA THR A 659 8.11 -15.35 35.85
C THR A 659 6.75 -15.61 35.20
N VAL A 660 6.59 -15.35 33.88
CA VAL A 660 5.59 -15.73 32.82
C VAL A 660 4.37 -16.63 33.12
N ALA A 661 4.25 -17.25 34.29
CA ALA A 661 3.08 -17.99 34.70
C ALA A 661 1.87 -17.07 34.99
N ASP A 662 2.10 -15.79 35.22
CA ASP A 662 1.07 -14.76 35.37
C ASP A 662 1.04 -13.85 34.14
N ALA A 663 -0.15 -13.45 33.73
CA ALA A 663 -0.51 -13.06 32.38
C ALA A 663 0.15 -11.74 31.89
N GLN A 664 0.31 -11.64 30.58
CA GLN A 664 0.70 -10.42 29.85
C GLN A 664 -0.55 -9.85 29.19
N ILE A 665 -0.78 -8.54 29.32
CA ILE A 665 -1.72 -7.85 28.42
C ILE A 665 -0.88 -7.28 27.28
N ASP A 666 -1.21 -7.73 26.08
CA ASP A 666 -0.71 -7.13 24.86
C ASP A 666 -1.35 -5.74 24.73
N LEU A 667 -0.49 -4.72 24.67
CA LEU A 667 -0.86 -3.32 24.58
C LEU A 667 -0.34 -2.71 23.28
N LEU A 668 -0.08 -3.52 22.24
CA LEU A 668 0.47 -3.08 20.95
C LEU A 668 -0.29 -1.89 20.34
N ASP A 669 -1.56 -1.68 20.70
CA ASP A 669 -2.40 -0.54 20.31
C ASP A 669 -2.78 0.41 21.46
N PHE A 670 -2.01 0.46 22.55
CA PHE A 670 -2.23 1.43 23.61
C PHE A 670 -1.88 2.84 23.11
N LYS A 671 -2.89 3.51 22.56
CA LYS A 671 -2.73 4.78 21.88
C LYS A 671 -2.36 5.90 22.85
N THR A 672 -1.17 6.40 22.64
CA THR A 672 -0.76 7.77 22.90
C THR A 672 -1.44 8.69 21.88
N THR A 673 -2.04 9.79 22.32
CA THR A 673 -2.63 10.76 21.39
C THR A 673 -2.41 12.18 21.91
N PRO A 674 -1.54 12.98 21.25
CA PRO A 674 -0.82 12.73 20.00
C PRO A 674 0.41 11.81 20.14
N PRO A 675 0.86 11.11 19.08
CA PRO A 675 1.99 10.16 19.15
C PRO A 675 3.25 10.81 19.77
N LEU A 676 3.96 10.03 20.59
CA LEU A 676 5.02 10.52 21.46
C LEU A 676 6.35 10.65 20.73
N ASN A 677 6.47 11.65 19.88
CA ASN A 677 7.60 11.80 18.97
C ASN A 677 8.55 12.94 19.35
N LEU A 678 9.87 12.69 19.25
CA LEU A 678 10.90 13.75 19.25
C LEU A 678 11.80 13.60 18.02
N ASN A 679 12.08 14.74 17.39
CA ASN A 679 13.04 14.84 16.30
C ASN A 679 14.20 15.73 16.75
N TYR A 680 15.39 15.14 16.92
CA TYR A 680 16.57 15.88 17.37
C TYR A 680 17.24 16.74 16.26
N ASP A 681 16.81 16.66 15.00
CA ASP A 681 17.45 17.33 13.85
C ASP A 681 16.87 18.73 13.53
N VAL A 682 16.23 19.40 14.51
CA VAL A 682 15.75 20.78 14.34
C VAL A 682 16.86 21.81 14.59
N ASP A 683 17.64 22.09 13.54
CA ASP A 683 18.49 23.30 13.40
C ASP A 683 18.13 24.15 12.16
#